data_AF-A0A832IC10-F1
#
_entry.id   AF-A0A832IC10-F1
#
_cell.length_a   1.000
_cell.length_b   1.000
_cell.length_c   1.000
_cell.angle_alpha   90.00
_cell.angle_beta   90.00
_cell.angle_gamma   90.00
#
_symmetry.space_group_name_H-M   'P 1'
#
loop_
_entity.id
_entity.type
_entity.pdbx_description
1 polymer ?
#
loop_
_entity_poly.entity_id
_entity_poly.type
_entity_poly.pdbx_seq_one_letter_code
_entity_poly.pdbx_strand_id
1 'polypeptide(L)'
;MKWHKISIYFLVLVFLLCIGDNSVTSNGVMDCSQGAFDSLGWKDEAFGKPVTILSAQIVAASGSNPEYCKIKGTMWPEIGFEIYLPTTTWNSRFQMTGCGGAAGSIPTSTMLLYLRQNFAVGGTDMGHTGTTFDFSFGYNPEDNSNPNADQKIKDYGYRALHEVTVLAKKAIKAYYGKYPDYSYYNGASCGGGRGMGNMQRYPEDFDGWVVGMPAFNRWNTMGMLWSSQAAELGEGKIPVTKLNLLANTVMSKCDAIDGVTDGLIEDPRRCPFDALTDLPACPNDVDASTCFTSAQRQAIKKIYEGVKTSKFSLPEQGLLPGSEILYPSGTAIISNWLRYIVGFDGTNPATNVNLGFSMNAYKYLSRPPLGPTWNWQDTFDYDKDYFENNKTWVREATSAESVDLRELKRLGKKVILYHGWSDQLIRPLTSVNYYESLMRAMGEDEVKSFFKLYLVPGYGHGTGFGCSIVDWDGALRNWVEKGEEPGALIGTRSASTVMGTPVRTRPICPYPKVAKYKGSGSIEDAANFSCEDPSAVASPNATVGKVTIIDSILDLPRPGQSGISGTFQAMKMLTFTATVTGASADFSIYVGLLPENPVFYKRNKSGTWQLMEKCSGITNVRYAGGILNFTMSQSSDCNLSSTTGRIEDPILVGTDPGAQPPQPGSGGVCFIATAAYGSYDHPYVKYLRAFRDMYLLPSQMGRAFVSWYYDVSPAVARFIGNNPVLKEAVKISLLPAVGFSRIAVTYGFWTAFLLTVLTIVLLITAVVQLQRFWIKKVR
;
A
#
# COMPACT_ATOMS: atom_id res chain seq x y z
N MET A 1 -71.13 -20.77 22.31
CA MET A 1 -70.22 -19.60 22.31
C MET A 1 -69.36 -19.69 21.04
N LYS A 2 -69.65 -18.96 19.94
CA LYS A 2 -69.35 -17.53 19.69
C LYS A 2 -67.82 -17.27 19.77
N TRP A 3 -67.03 -16.84 18.78
CA TRP A 3 -67.09 -16.40 17.37
C TRP A 3 -65.64 -16.57 16.81
N HIS A 4 -65.36 -17.21 15.67
CA HIS A 4 -65.37 -16.74 14.28
C HIS A 4 -64.30 -15.70 13.86
N LYS A 5 -63.42 -16.17 12.94
CA LYS A 5 -62.90 -15.54 11.71
C LYS A 5 -62.11 -14.22 11.80
N ILE A 6 -60.90 -14.23 11.22
CA ILE A 6 -60.35 -13.34 10.17
C ILE A 6 -58.87 -13.75 10.02
N SER A 7 -58.57 -14.65 9.08
CA SER A 7 -58.12 -14.39 7.68
C SER A 7 -56.65 -13.99 7.62
N ILE A 8 -55.74 -14.84 7.14
CA ILE A 8 -55.48 -15.13 5.69
C ILE A 8 -55.03 -13.89 4.89
N TYR A 9 -54.87 -12.71 5.52
CA TYR A 9 -54.48 -11.48 4.83
C TYR A 9 -52.99 -11.09 4.87
N PHE A 10 -52.10 -11.86 5.52
CA PHE A 10 -50.69 -11.44 5.64
C PHE A 10 -49.70 -12.18 4.72
N LEU A 11 -50.08 -13.33 4.17
CA LEU A 11 -49.20 -14.15 3.31
C LEU A 11 -49.46 -13.99 1.82
N VAL A 12 -50.53 -13.28 1.43
CA VAL A 12 -50.87 -13.00 0.02
C VAL A 12 -50.49 -11.57 -0.40
N LEU A 13 -50.16 -10.68 0.55
CA LEU A 13 -49.77 -9.29 0.26
C LEU A 13 -48.28 -9.08 -0.05
N VAL A 14 -47.41 -10.06 0.23
CA VAL A 14 -45.97 -9.99 -0.08
C VAL A 14 -45.65 -10.59 -1.47
N PHE A 15 -46.61 -11.31 -2.09
CA PHE A 15 -46.45 -11.91 -3.41
C PHE A 15 -47.15 -11.13 -4.55
N LEU A 16 -47.81 -10.00 -4.26
CA LEU A 16 -48.59 -9.21 -5.22
C LEU A 16 -48.07 -7.76 -5.42
N LEU A 17 -46.86 -7.44 -4.97
CA LEU A 17 -46.16 -6.19 -5.34
C LEU A 17 -45.05 -6.39 -6.39
N CYS A 18 -45.01 -7.56 -7.05
CA CYS A 18 -44.06 -7.85 -8.13
C CYS A 18 -44.67 -7.85 -9.54
N ILE A 19 -45.76 -7.10 -9.77
CA ILE A 19 -46.27 -6.87 -11.13
C ILE A 19 -46.54 -5.37 -11.28
N GLY A 20 -45.48 -4.64 -11.58
CA GLY A 20 -45.59 -3.35 -12.27
C GLY A 20 -45.58 -3.61 -13.77
N ASP A 21 -46.56 -3.02 -14.45
CA ASP A 21 -46.87 -3.07 -15.88
C ASP A 21 -45.80 -3.59 -16.84
N ASN A 22 -46.09 -4.73 -17.46
CA ASN A 22 -45.52 -5.12 -18.75
C ASN A 22 -46.51 -4.74 -19.85
N SER A 23 -46.36 -3.52 -20.35
CA SER A 23 -46.54 -3.16 -21.76
C SER A 23 -45.62 -1.95 -21.99
N VAL A 24 -44.60 -2.03 -22.83
CA VAL A 24 -44.63 -1.75 -24.27
C VAL A 24 -43.29 -2.18 -24.91
N THR A 25 -43.41 -2.52 -26.19
CA THR A 25 -42.45 -2.96 -27.24
C THR A 25 -40.99 -2.46 -27.24
N SER A 26 -40.09 -3.38 -27.62
CA SER A 26 -38.80 -3.28 -28.34
C SER A 26 -38.05 -1.93 -28.48
N ASN A 27 -36.76 -1.97 -28.08
CA ASN A 27 -35.62 -1.03 -28.23
C ASN A 27 -35.35 -0.06 -27.04
N GLY A 28 -34.26 -0.34 -26.29
CA GLY A 28 -33.46 0.63 -25.50
C GLY A 28 -34.19 1.44 -24.41
N VAL A 29 -34.00 1.06 -23.14
CA VAL A 29 -34.60 1.75 -21.99
C VAL A 29 -33.93 3.11 -21.79
N MET A 30 -34.66 4.22 -21.94
CA MET A 30 -34.20 5.61 -21.75
C MET A 30 -33.39 6.23 -22.92
N ASP A 31 -33.86 7.38 -23.39
CA ASP A 31 -33.19 8.22 -24.39
C ASP A 31 -31.92 8.88 -23.83
N CYS A 32 -30.91 9.07 -24.68
CA CYS A 32 -29.71 9.81 -24.33
C CYS A 32 -29.94 11.32 -24.44
N SER A 33 -30.72 11.85 -23.49
CA SER A 33 -30.97 13.29 -23.38
C SER A 33 -30.84 13.75 -21.94
N GLN A 34 -30.42 15.01 -21.76
CA GLN A 34 -30.25 15.59 -20.43
C GLN A 34 -31.55 15.49 -19.62
N GLY A 35 -32.70 15.81 -20.22
CA GLY A 35 -34.01 15.74 -19.56
C GLY A 35 -34.38 14.32 -19.08
N ALA A 36 -33.97 13.28 -19.81
CA ALA A 36 -34.19 11.90 -19.40
C ALA A 36 -33.42 11.56 -18.11
N PHE A 37 -32.13 11.93 -18.04
CA PHE A 37 -31.33 11.71 -16.83
C PHE A 37 -31.71 12.63 -15.67
N ASP A 38 -32.05 13.89 -15.94
CA ASP A 38 -32.56 14.84 -14.93
C ASP A 38 -33.84 14.32 -14.26
N SER A 39 -34.73 13.69 -15.03
CA SER A 39 -36.01 13.16 -14.53
C SER A 39 -35.86 12.07 -13.46
N LEU A 40 -34.67 11.45 -13.36
CA LEU A 40 -34.38 10.45 -12.35
C LEU A 40 -34.14 11.04 -10.95
N GLY A 41 -33.98 12.36 -10.83
CA GLY A 41 -33.90 13.05 -9.54
C GLY A 41 -32.74 12.56 -8.66
N TRP A 42 -31.59 12.29 -9.29
CA TRP A 42 -30.42 11.71 -8.63
C TRP A 42 -29.91 12.57 -7.47
N LYS A 43 -29.39 11.87 -6.46
CA LYS A 43 -28.79 12.48 -5.28
C LYS A 43 -27.43 11.85 -5.01
N ASP A 44 -26.51 12.69 -4.55
CA ASP A 44 -25.30 12.29 -3.84
C ASP A 44 -25.72 11.45 -2.63
N GLU A 45 -25.18 10.23 -2.51
CA GLU A 45 -25.59 9.29 -1.46
C GLU A 45 -25.09 9.73 -0.08
N ALA A 46 -23.90 10.32 -0.01
CA ALA A 46 -23.33 10.81 1.23
C ALA A 46 -24.10 12.01 1.82
N PHE A 47 -24.60 12.93 1.00
CA PHE A 47 -25.18 14.21 1.48
C PHE A 47 -26.65 14.44 1.09
N GLY A 48 -27.24 13.57 0.27
CA GLY A 48 -28.60 13.73 -0.23
C GLY A 48 -28.80 14.96 -1.12
N LYS A 49 -27.72 15.57 -1.60
CA LYS A 49 -27.73 16.76 -2.46
C LYS A 49 -28.05 16.36 -3.89
N PRO A 50 -28.78 17.19 -4.66
CA PRO A 50 -29.05 16.89 -6.06
C PRO A 50 -27.75 16.74 -6.87
N VAL A 51 -27.74 15.75 -7.76
CA VAL A 51 -26.74 15.63 -8.82
C VAL A 51 -27.21 16.49 -9.99
N THR A 52 -26.29 17.25 -10.59
CA THR A 52 -26.60 18.10 -11.74
C THR A 52 -26.09 17.43 -13.01
N ILE A 53 -26.98 17.11 -13.95
CA ILE A 53 -26.58 16.71 -15.31
C ILE A 53 -26.35 17.97 -16.12
N LEU A 54 -25.15 18.11 -16.66
CA LEU A 54 -24.77 19.25 -17.50
C LEU A 54 -25.10 18.98 -18.97
N SER A 55 -24.98 17.72 -19.39
CA SER A 55 -25.36 17.28 -20.74
C SER A 55 -25.48 15.77 -20.79
N ALA A 56 -26.38 15.26 -21.63
CA ALA A 56 -26.34 13.90 -22.13
C ALA A 56 -26.66 13.94 -23.62
N GLN A 57 -25.77 13.37 -24.44
CA GLN A 57 -25.88 13.42 -25.90
C GLN A 57 -25.22 12.23 -26.56
N ILE A 58 -25.76 11.81 -27.71
CA ILE A 58 -25.14 10.81 -28.57
C ILE A 58 -23.88 11.39 -29.22
N VAL A 59 -22.78 10.67 -29.09
CA VAL A 59 -21.55 10.90 -29.83
C VAL A 59 -21.45 9.84 -30.91
N ALA A 60 -21.50 10.27 -32.17
CA ALA A 60 -21.41 9.38 -33.33
C ALA A 60 -20.09 8.59 -33.31
N ALA A 61 -20.14 7.36 -33.84
CA ALA A 61 -18.95 6.52 -33.99
C ALA A 61 -17.86 7.26 -34.79
N SER A 62 -16.61 7.13 -34.34
CA SER A 62 -15.46 7.79 -34.98
C SER A 62 -14.17 7.00 -34.74
N GLY A 63 -13.46 6.68 -35.84
CA GLY A 63 -12.29 5.81 -35.80
C GLY A 63 -12.64 4.45 -35.19
N SER A 64 -11.91 4.05 -34.15
CA SER A 64 -12.17 2.82 -33.40
C SER A 64 -13.20 2.97 -32.28
N ASN A 65 -13.67 4.19 -31.99
CA ASN A 65 -14.66 4.40 -30.93
C ASN A 65 -16.05 4.03 -31.44
N PRO A 66 -16.82 3.18 -30.74
CA PRO A 66 -18.22 2.95 -31.06
C PRO A 66 -19.04 4.23 -30.84
N GLU A 67 -20.27 4.26 -31.35
CA GLU A 67 -21.25 5.27 -30.96
C GLU A 67 -21.63 5.08 -29.49
N TYR A 68 -21.78 6.19 -28.75
CA TYR A 68 -22.08 6.13 -27.32
C TYR A 68 -22.87 7.34 -26.84
N CYS A 69 -23.69 7.13 -25.80
CA CYS A 69 -24.26 8.21 -25.01
C CYS A 69 -23.19 8.76 -24.05
N LYS A 70 -22.90 10.05 -24.15
CA LYS A 70 -21.97 10.75 -23.28
C LYS A 70 -22.74 11.61 -22.27
N ILE A 71 -22.65 11.25 -20.99
CA ILE A 71 -23.23 11.98 -19.87
C ILE A 71 -22.12 12.76 -19.18
N LYS A 72 -22.36 14.05 -18.92
CA LYS A 72 -21.50 14.91 -18.09
C LYS A 72 -22.31 15.50 -16.96
N GLY A 73 -21.72 15.61 -15.77
CA GLY A 73 -22.40 16.23 -14.65
C GLY A 73 -21.47 16.60 -13.50
N THR A 74 -22.07 17.14 -12.46
CA THR A 74 -21.41 17.47 -11.19
C THR A 74 -22.21 17.00 -9.99
N MET A 75 -21.51 16.71 -8.89
CA MET A 75 -22.07 16.35 -7.59
C MET A 75 -21.48 17.25 -6.50
N TRP A 76 -22.20 17.39 -5.38
CA TRP A 76 -21.77 18.26 -4.30
C TRP A 76 -20.44 17.80 -3.68
N PRO A 77 -19.55 18.72 -3.26
CA PRO A 77 -19.62 20.14 -3.55
C PRO A 77 -19.25 20.43 -5.01
N GLU A 78 -18.22 19.76 -5.53
CA GLU A 78 -17.58 20.11 -6.80
C GLU A 78 -17.03 18.87 -7.55
N ILE A 79 -17.58 17.67 -7.32
CA ILE A 79 -17.16 16.44 -8.03
C ILE A 79 -17.65 16.52 -9.47
N GLY A 80 -16.75 16.61 -10.44
CA GLY A 80 -17.06 16.43 -11.85
C GLY A 80 -17.01 14.97 -12.26
N PHE A 81 -17.90 14.57 -13.17
CA PHE A 81 -17.91 13.22 -13.73
C PHE A 81 -18.30 13.19 -15.20
N GLU A 82 -17.83 12.14 -15.89
CA GLU A 82 -18.35 11.73 -17.18
C GLU A 82 -18.64 10.22 -17.19
N ILE A 83 -19.72 9.83 -17.87
CA ILE A 83 -20.11 8.42 -18.08
C ILE A 83 -20.38 8.20 -19.57
N TYR A 84 -19.76 7.18 -20.15
CA TYR A 84 -19.89 6.80 -21.56
C TYR A 84 -20.60 5.45 -21.69
N LEU A 85 -21.71 5.41 -22.41
CA LEU A 85 -22.56 4.22 -22.56
C LEU A 85 -22.65 3.85 -24.05
N PRO A 86 -21.98 2.79 -24.54
CA PRO A 86 -22.11 2.33 -25.92
C PRO A 86 -23.58 2.11 -26.31
N THR A 87 -24.04 2.66 -27.45
CA THR A 87 -25.47 2.60 -27.80
C THR A 87 -25.92 1.20 -28.18
N THR A 88 -25.06 0.43 -28.84
CA THR A 88 -25.42 -0.88 -29.42
C THR A 88 -24.46 -2.01 -29.08
N THR A 89 -23.25 -1.71 -28.62
CA THR A 89 -22.20 -2.73 -28.48
C THR A 89 -21.94 -3.17 -27.04
N TRP A 90 -22.63 -2.59 -26.06
CA TRP A 90 -22.31 -2.78 -24.64
C TRP A 90 -22.21 -4.26 -24.24
N ASN A 91 -21.05 -4.65 -23.73
CA ASN A 91 -20.72 -6.03 -23.39
C ASN A 91 -21.19 -6.44 -21.98
N SER A 92 -22.15 -5.71 -21.39
CA SER A 92 -22.65 -5.87 -20.02
C SER A 92 -21.66 -5.60 -18.89
N ARG A 93 -20.47 -5.04 -19.16
CA ARG A 93 -19.46 -4.69 -18.15
C ARG A 93 -19.37 -3.20 -17.90
N PHE A 94 -19.02 -2.83 -16.67
CA PHE A 94 -18.68 -1.47 -16.29
C PHE A 94 -17.19 -1.35 -15.98
N GLN A 95 -16.57 -0.25 -16.41
CA GLN A 95 -15.20 0.11 -16.08
C GLN A 95 -15.14 1.52 -15.48
N MET A 96 -14.56 1.64 -14.29
CA MET A 96 -14.14 2.93 -13.74
C MET A 96 -12.64 3.12 -13.94
N THR A 97 -12.26 4.33 -14.32
CA THR A 97 -10.85 4.71 -14.52
C THR A 97 -10.32 5.55 -13.37
N GLY A 98 -9.04 5.38 -13.04
CA GLY A 98 -8.34 6.15 -12.00
C GLY A 98 -7.80 7.52 -12.44
N CYS A 99 -7.29 8.27 -11.45
CA CYS A 99 -6.64 9.58 -11.61
C CYS A 99 -5.12 9.49 -11.82
N GLY A 100 -4.48 10.63 -12.14
CA GLY A 100 -3.03 10.82 -12.10
C GLY A 100 -2.65 12.01 -11.22
N GLY A 101 -1.49 11.95 -10.56
CA GLY A 101 -0.95 13.01 -9.68
C GLY A 101 -1.96 13.57 -8.66
N ALA A 102 -2.19 14.89 -8.69
CA ALA A 102 -3.16 15.57 -7.84
C ALA A 102 -4.62 15.49 -8.35
N ALA A 103 -4.90 14.64 -9.35
CA ALA A 103 -6.18 14.58 -10.09
C ALA A 103 -6.52 15.91 -10.80
N GLY A 104 -7.76 16.40 -10.72
CA GLY A 104 -8.14 17.69 -11.29
C GLY A 104 -8.65 17.66 -12.73
N SER A 105 -8.75 16.47 -13.34
CA SER A 105 -9.27 16.32 -14.70
C SER A 105 -9.91 14.95 -14.91
N ILE A 106 -10.92 14.91 -15.80
CA ILE A 106 -11.57 13.66 -16.21
C ILE A 106 -10.60 12.89 -17.15
N PRO A 107 -10.28 11.61 -16.87
CA PRO A 107 -9.32 10.81 -17.64
C PRO A 107 -9.90 10.29 -18.97
N THR A 108 -10.41 11.19 -19.82
CA THR A 108 -11.16 10.86 -21.05
C THR A 108 -10.40 9.96 -22.02
N SER A 109 -9.08 10.16 -22.19
CA SER A 109 -8.25 9.29 -23.03
C SER A 109 -8.26 7.83 -22.56
N THR A 110 -8.12 7.62 -21.25
CA THR A 110 -8.20 6.28 -20.65
C THR A 110 -9.60 5.71 -20.76
N MET A 111 -10.63 6.54 -20.55
CA MET A 111 -12.02 6.09 -20.70
C MET A 111 -12.31 5.57 -22.11
N LEU A 112 -11.80 6.25 -23.14
CA LEU A 112 -11.97 5.82 -24.54
C LEU A 112 -11.30 4.47 -24.83
N LEU A 113 -10.21 4.10 -24.15
CA LEU A 113 -9.58 2.77 -24.33
C LEU A 113 -10.51 1.63 -23.93
N TYR A 114 -11.31 1.80 -22.88
CA TYR A 114 -12.28 0.80 -22.43
C TYR A 114 -13.59 0.88 -23.21
N LEU A 115 -13.97 2.08 -23.66
CA LEU A 115 -15.13 2.24 -24.54
C LEU A 115 -14.93 1.46 -25.85
N ARG A 116 -13.73 1.47 -26.42
CA ARG A 116 -13.35 0.66 -27.61
C ARG A 116 -13.46 -0.85 -27.38
N GLN A 117 -13.41 -1.28 -26.12
CA GLN A 117 -13.63 -2.67 -25.71
C GLN A 117 -15.10 -2.94 -25.36
N ASN A 118 -16.00 -1.99 -25.67
CA ASN A 118 -17.43 -2.03 -25.47
C ASN A 118 -17.90 -2.03 -24.00
N PHE A 119 -17.10 -1.49 -23.09
CA PHE A 119 -17.52 -1.26 -21.71
C PHE A 119 -18.42 -0.02 -21.63
N ALA A 120 -19.35 -0.01 -20.66
CA ALA A 120 -19.81 1.24 -20.09
C ALA A 120 -18.68 1.81 -19.22
N VAL A 121 -18.36 3.09 -19.31
CA VAL A 121 -17.15 3.66 -18.71
C VAL A 121 -17.45 4.88 -17.87
N GLY A 122 -16.84 5.00 -16.69
CA GLY A 122 -16.93 6.16 -15.80
C GLY A 122 -15.57 6.78 -15.51
N GLY A 123 -15.56 8.09 -15.29
CA GLY A 123 -14.39 8.85 -14.83
C GLY A 123 -14.79 10.09 -14.05
N THR A 124 -13.92 10.53 -13.15
CA THR A 124 -14.14 11.71 -12.28
C THR A 124 -12.85 12.52 -12.15
N ASP A 125 -13.00 13.83 -11.93
CA ASP A 125 -11.89 14.75 -11.67
C ASP A 125 -11.43 14.70 -10.20
N MET A 126 -12.14 13.93 -9.39
CA MET A 126 -11.91 13.68 -7.97
C MET A 126 -12.28 14.84 -7.04
N GLY A 127 -13.18 15.75 -7.44
CA GLY A 127 -13.72 16.80 -6.55
C GLY A 127 -13.17 18.20 -6.78
N HIS A 128 -12.36 18.39 -7.81
CA HIS A 128 -11.76 19.68 -8.16
C HIS A 128 -11.27 19.70 -9.61
N THR A 129 -10.97 20.88 -10.11
CA THR A 129 -10.25 21.07 -11.37
C THR A 129 -8.84 21.57 -11.09
N GLY A 130 -7.86 21.09 -11.86
CA GLY A 130 -6.45 21.43 -11.63
C GLY A 130 -5.50 20.64 -12.50
N THR A 131 -4.20 20.90 -12.32
CA THR A 131 -3.14 20.14 -12.99
C THR A 131 -2.67 18.98 -12.12
N THR A 132 -1.90 18.06 -12.70
CA THR A 132 -1.32 16.88 -12.02
C THR A 132 -0.44 17.23 -10.81
N PHE A 133 -0.02 18.48 -10.63
CA PHE A 133 0.80 18.95 -9.49
C PHE A 133 0.05 19.93 -8.56
N ASP A 134 -1.19 20.28 -8.90
CA ASP A 134 -1.93 21.31 -8.20
C ASP A 134 -2.71 20.73 -7.02
N PHE A 135 -2.17 20.94 -5.82
CA PHE A 135 -2.81 20.57 -4.56
C PHE A 135 -3.57 21.73 -3.90
N SER A 136 -3.65 22.90 -4.54
CA SER A 136 -4.29 24.11 -3.97
C SER A 136 -5.77 23.92 -3.64
N PHE A 137 -6.43 22.93 -4.26
CA PHE A 137 -7.80 22.53 -3.93
C PHE A 137 -7.99 22.20 -2.44
N GLY A 138 -6.94 21.73 -1.77
CA GLY A 138 -6.96 21.37 -0.35
C GLY A 138 -6.67 22.52 0.60
N TYR A 139 -6.52 23.75 0.09
CA TYR A 139 -6.22 24.93 0.89
C TYR A 139 -7.42 25.88 0.96
N ASN A 140 -7.80 26.26 2.18
CA ASN A 140 -8.72 27.37 2.43
C ASN A 140 -7.93 28.53 3.07
N PRO A 141 -7.71 29.64 2.36
CA PRO A 141 -7.09 30.84 2.93
C PRO A 141 -7.97 31.52 3.99
N GLU A 142 -7.39 32.48 4.73
CA GLU A 142 -8.08 33.22 5.79
C GLU A 142 -9.31 34.00 5.31
N ASP A 143 -9.31 34.42 4.04
CA ASP A 143 -10.45 35.08 3.40
C ASP A 143 -11.62 34.12 3.07
N ASN A 144 -11.46 32.83 3.38
CA ASN A 144 -12.45 31.77 3.18
C ASN A 144 -12.89 31.60 1.71
N SER A 145 -12.02 31.92 0.73
CA SER A 145 -12.32 31.79 -0.70
C SER A 145 -12.44 30.35 -1.22
N ASN A 146 -12.03 29.33 -0.45
CA ASN A 146 -12.23 27.92 -0.78
C ASN A 146 -12.84 27.16 0.42
N PRO A 147 -14.11 27.45 0.77
CA PRO A 147 -14.74 26.90 1.98
C PRO A 147 -14.92 25.38 1.93
N ASN A 148 -14.85 24.77 0.73
CA ASN A 148 -14.99 23.33 0.52
C ASN A 148 -13.66 22.57 0.58
N ALA A 149 -12.52 23.22 0.86
CA ALA A 149 -11.19 22.61 0.78
C ALA A 149 -11.08 21.25 1.52
N ASP A 150 -11.63 21.17 2.73
CA ASP A 150 -11.59 19.94 3.52
C ASP A 150 -12.44 18.82 2.90
N GLN A 151 -13.56 19.18 2.27
CA GLN A 151 -14.39 18.21 1.56
C GLN A 151 -13.70 17.74 0.28
N LYS A 152 -13.06 18.64 -0.48
CA LYS A 152 -12.28 18.29 -1.68
C LYS A 152 -11.15 17.32 -1.38
N ILE A 153 -10.52 17.40 -0.20
CA ILE A 153 -9.52 16.41 0.22
C ILE A 153 -10.13 15.01 0.41
N LYS A 154 -11.35 14.91 0.96
CA LYS A 154 -12.05 13.62 1.11
C LYS A 154 -12.50 13.08 -0.25
N ASP A 155 -12.90 13.97 -1.14
CA ASP A 155 -13.30 13.65 -2.52
C ASP A 155 -12.11 13.08 -3.28
N TYR A 156 -10.98 13.78 -3.24
CA TYR A 156 -9.71 13.34 -3.77
C TYR A 156 -9.27 12.01 -3.17
N GLY A 157 -9.47 11.83 -1.86
CA GLY A 157 -9.01 10.66 -1.11
C GLY A 157 -9.77 9.37 -1.40
N TYR A 158 -11.11 9.41 -1.40
CA TYR A 158 -11.94 8.22 -1.57
C TYR A 158 -13.37 8.49 -2.07
N ARG A 159 -13.98 9.64 -1.73
CA ARG A 159 -15.43 9.81 -1.90
C ARG A 159 -15.84 9.97 -3.36
N ALA A 160 -15.12 10.77 -4.15
CA ALA A 160 -15.51 11.04 -5.53
C ALA A 160 -15.57 9.76 -6.37
N LEU A 161 -14.58 8.88 -6.18
CA LEU A 161 -14.53 7.59 -6.85
C LEU A 161 -15.76 6.72 -6.52
N HIS A 162 -16.16 6.67 -5.24
CA HIS A 162 -17.33 5.90 -4.80
C HIS A 162 -18.63 6.48 -5.36
N GLU A 163 -18.89 7.78 -5.12
CA GLU A 163 -20.14 8.44 -5.50
C GLU A 163 -20.41 8.33 -7.00
N VAL A 164 -19.37 8.55 -7.82
CA VAL A 164 -19.48 8.44 -9.28
C VAL A 164 -19.66 6.99 -9.72
N THR A 165 -19.08 6.02 -9.02
CA THR A 165 -19.30 4.59 -9.29
C THR A 165 -20.75 4.18 -9.04
N VAL A 166 -21.32 4.59 -7.90
CA VAL A 166 -22.72 4.34 -7.57
C VAL A 166 -23.64 4.99 -8.60
N LEU A 167 -23.36 6.25 -8.97
CA LEU A 167 -24.12 6.97 -9.99
C LEU A 167 -24.05 6.27 -11.36
N ALA A 168 -22.85 5.87 -11.79
CA ALA A 168 -22.65 5.21 -13.07
C ALA A 168 -23.43 3.90 -13.17
N LYS A 169 -23.43 3.07 -12.11
CA LYS A 169 -24.23 1.83 -12.08
C LYS A 169 -25.73 2.10 -12.20
N LYS A 170 -26.24 3.18 -11.58
CA LYS A 170 -27.64 3.61 -11.73
C LYS A 170 -27.94 4.11 -13.13
N ALA A 171 -27.04 4.90 -13.73
CA ALA A 171 -27.16 5.37 -15.10
C ALA A 171 -27.19 4.21 -16.09
N ILE A 172 -26.32 3.21 -15.92
CA ILE A 172 -26.29 1.97 -16.71
C ILE A 172 -27.62 1.21 -16.58
N LYS A 173 -28.14 1.05 -15.35
CA LYS A 173 -29.44 0.41 -15.12
C LYS A 173 -30.58 1.15 -15.79
N ALA A 174 -30.58 2.47 -15.74
CA ALA A 174 -31.58 3.30 -16.38
C ALA A 174 -31.52 3.20 -17.91
N TYR A 175 -30.32 3.23 -18.49
CA TYR A 175 -30.09 3.27 -19.95
C TYR A 175 -30.16 1.91 -20.67
N TYR A 176 -29.83 0.81 -19.98
CA TYR A 176 -29.88 -0.53 -20.57
C TYR A 176 -30.98 -1.42 -19.99
N GLY A 177 -31.72 -0.93 -18.99
CA GLY A 177 -32.72 -1.72 -18.29
C GLY A 177 -32.14 -2.79 -17.35
N LYS A 178 -30.81 -2.92 -17.23
CA LYS A 178 -30.13 -3.83 -16.29
C LYS A 178 -28.83 -3.25 -15.72
N TYR A 179 -28.47 -3.69 -14.51
CA TYR A 179 -27.16 -3.40 -13.91
C TYR A 179 -26.05 -4.11 -14.70
N PRO A 180 -24.79 -3.65 -14.62
CA PRO A 180 -23.68 -4.39 -15.20
C PRO A 180 -23.56 -5.78 -14.56
N ASP A 181 -23.20 -6.79 -15.35
CA ASP A 181 -22.96 -8.15 -14.87
C ASP A 181 -21.64 -8.21 -14.08
N TYR A 182 -20.65 -7.40 -14.48
CA TYR A 182 -19.38 -7.22 -13.78
C TYR A 182 -18.93 -5.75 -13.80
N SER A 183 -18.28 -5.31 -12.72
CA SER A 183 -17.71 -3.98 -12.56
C SER A 183 -16.21 -4.04 -12.27
N TYR A 184 -15.41 -3.27 -12.99
CA TYR A 184 -13.95 -3.26 -12.87
C TYR A 184 -13.40 -1.86 -12.59
N TYR A 185 -12.26 -1.82 -11.89
CA TYR A 185 -11.46 -0.61 -11.70
C TYR A 185 -10.06 -0.81 -12.25
N ASN A 186 -9.52 0.23 -12.91
CA ASN A 186 -8.12 0.29 -13.30
C ASN A 186 -7.58 1.71 -13.05
N GLY A 187 -6.52 1.79 -12.26
CA GLY A 187 -5.80 3.03 -12.01
C GLY A 187 -4.35 2.79 -11.63
N ALA A 188 -3.46 3.68 -12.04
CA ALA A 188 -2.06 3.69 -11.66
C ALA A 188 -1.70 4.99 -10.91
N SER A 189 -0.62 5.00 -10.13
CA SER A 189 -0.16 6.21 -9.42
C SER A 189 -1.21 6.72 -8.42
N CYS A 190 -1.71 7.96 -8.59
CA CYS A 190 -2.90 8.47 -7.91
C CYS A 190 -4.04 7.45 -7.95
N GLY A 191 -4.42 6.98 -9.14
CA GLY A 191 -5.47 5.99 -9.31
C GLY A 191 -5.18 4.68 -8.58
N GLY A 192 -3.93 4.21 -8.56
CA GLY A 192 -3.56 3.03 -7.78
C GLY A 192 -3.84 3.24 -6.29
N GLY A 193 -3.43 4.38 -5.74
CA GLY A 193 -3.67 4.75 -4.35
C GLY A 193 -5.15 4.98 -4.01
N ARG A 194 -5.91 5.63 -4.90
CA ARG A 194 -7.37 5.88 -4.71
C ARG A 194 -8.20 4.62 -4.90
N GLY A 195 -7.80 3.74 -5.81
CA GLY A 195 -8.38 2.41 -5.96
C GLY A 195 -8.17 1.57 -4.70
N MET A 196 -6.96 1.57 -4.12
CA MET A 196 -6.71 0.96 -2.81
C MET A 196 -7.54 1.60 -1.70
N GLY A 197 -7.67 2.92 -1.69
CA GLY A 197 -8.49 3.64 -0.71
C GLY A 197 -9.97 3.27 -0.80
N ASN A 198 -10.49 3.11 -2.01
CA ASN A 198 -11.86 2.73 -2.26
C ASN A 198 -12.09 1.25 -1.95
N MET A 199 -11.27 0.30 -2.42
CA MET A 199 -11.48 -1.14 -2.13
C MET A 199 -11.49 -1.48 -0.63
N GLN A 200 -10.74 -0.70 0.18
CA GLN A 200 -10.69 -0.86 1.64
C GLN A 200 -11.95 -0.32 2.34
N ARG A 201 -12.68 0.61 1.71
CA ARG A 201 -13.84 1.30 2.29
C ARG A 201 -15.17 0.85 1.70
N TYR A 202 -15.18 0.55 0.40
CA TYR A 202 -16.34 0.19 -0.44
C TYR A 202 -16.01 -1.05 -1.28
N PRO A 203 -15.71 -2.20 -0.64
CA PRO A 203 -15.30 -3.41 -1.36
C PRO A 203 -16.36 -3.94 -2.35
N GLU A 204 -17.62 -3.52 -2.23
CA GLU A 204 -18.73 -3.84 -3.13
C GLU A 204 -18.73 -3.04 -4.45
N ASP A 205 -17.95 -1.97 -4.55
CA ASP A 205 -17.95 -1.10 -5.72
C ASP A 205 -17.50 -1.83 -6.99
N PHE A 206 -16.60 -2.81 -6.88
CA PHE A 206 -16.06 -3.52 -8.05
C PHE A 206 -15.80 -5.01 -7.77
N ASP A 207 -15.93 -5.81 -8.82
CA ASP A 207 -15.64 -7.25 -8.82
C ASP A 207 -14.14 -7.53 -8.94
N GLY A 208 -13.43 -6.67 -9.68
CA GLY A 208 -11.99 -6.75 -9.88
C GLY A 208 -11.30 -5.38 -9.87
N TRP A 209 -10.07 -5.38 -9.36
CA TRP A 209 -9.21 -4.19 -9.25
C TRP A 209 -7.85 -4.41 -9.90
N VAL A 210 -7.48 -3.56 -10.85
CA VAL A 210 -6.09 -3.35 -11.27
C VAL A 210 -5.57 -2.08 -10.63
N VAL A 211 -4.57 -2.20 -9.75
CA VAL A 211 -3.92 -1.06 -9.08
C VAL A 211 -2.42 -1.03 -9.37
N GLY A 212 -2.00 -0.09 -10.20
CA GLY A 212 -0.60 0.08 -10.61
C GLY A 212 0.15 1.08 -9.75
N MET A 213 1.41 0.78 -9.39
CA MET A 213 2.36 1.72 -8.76
C MET A 213 1.67 2.68 -7.77
N PRO A 214 1.00 2.15 -6.72
CA PRO A 214 -0.02 2.92 -6.01
C PRO A 214 0.56 3.99 -5.08
N ALA A 215 0.07 5.23 -5.22
CA ALA A 215 0.35 6.33 -4.28
C ALA A 215 -0.55 6.26 -3.04
N PHE A 216 -0.52 5.13 -2.32
CA PHE A 216 -1.48 4.81 -1.26
C PHE A 216 -1.11 5.41 0.12
N ASN A 217 0.06 6.02 0.28
CA ASN A 217 0.49 6.54 1.57
C ASN A 217 1.21 7.89 1.44
N ARG A 218 1.16 8.71 2.50
CA ARG A 218 1.82 10.02 2.55
C ARG A 218 3.33 9.93 2.83
N TRP A 219 3.86 8.77 3.22
CA TRP A 219 5.31 8.57 3.40
C TRP A 219 6.07 8.82 2.09
N ASN A 220 5.45 8.52 0.95
CA ASN A 220 6.07 8.70 -0.36
C ASN A 220 6.46 10.17 -0.65
N THR A 221 5.67 11.17 -0.25
CA THR A 221 6.05 12.59 -0.45
C THR A 221 7.23 13.01 0.41
N MET A 222 7.47 12.33 1.54
CA MET A 222 8.67 12.55 2.34
C MET A 222 9.90 11.93 1.66
N GLY A 223 9.78 10.70 1.14
CA GLY A 223 10.86 10.05 0.40
C GLY A 223 11.27 10.82 -0.86
N MET A 224 10.30 11.40 -1.56
CA MET A 224 10.53 12.31 -2.69
C MET A 224 11.36 13.53 -2.26
N LEU A 225 10.92 14.25 -1.23
CA LEU A 225 11.64 15.42 -0.71
C LEU A 225 13.07 15.06 -0.27
N TRP A 226 13.23 13.93 0.42
CA TRP A 226 14.53 13.42 0.88
C TRP A 226 15.50 13.17 -0.26
N SER A 227 15.01 12.51 -1.32
CA SER A 227 15.82 12.18 -2.49
C SER A 227 16.21 13.44 -3.27
N SER A 228 15.26 14.35 -3.49
CA SER A 228 15.51 15.62 -4.18
C SER A 228 16.47 16.52 -3.40
N GLN A 229 16.37 16.56 -2.07
CA GLN A 229 17.32 17.31 -1.24
C GLN A 229 18.75 16.78 -1.38
N ALA A 230 18.91 15.46 -1.36
CA ALA A 230 20.23 14.86 -1.55
C ALA A 230 20.79 15.16 -2.95
N ALA A 231 19.94 15.10 -3.98
CA ALA A 231 20.36 15.23 -5.38
C ALA A 231 20.62 16.68 -5.84
N GLU A 232 19.95 17.68 -5.26
CA GLU A 232 19.91 19.05 -5.80
C GLU A 232 20.71 20.09 -5.00
N LEU A 233 21.21 19.75 -3.80
CA LEU A 233 21.70 20.74 -2.84
C LEU A 233 23.12 20.46 -2.34
N GLY A 234 23.76 21.54 -1.90
CA GLY A 234 25.07 21.48 -1.26
C GLY A 234 26.15 20.86 -2.16
N GLU A 235 27.23 20.41 -1.53
CA GLU A 235 28.35 19.75 -2.22
C GLU A 235 27.96 18.37 -2.79
N GLY A 236 26.86 17.79 -2.29
CA GLY A 236 26.34 16.50 -2.74
C GLY A 236 25.53 16.52 -4.03
N LYS A 237 25.29 17.72 -4.59
CA LYS A 237 24.52 17.89 -5.82
C LYS A 237 25.04 17.00 -6.95
N ILE A 238 24.14 16.28 -7.61
CA ILE A 238 24.45 15.33 -8.67
C ILE A 238 24.25 16.00 -10.03
N PRO A 239 25.31 16.23 -10.83
CA PRO A 239 25.18 16.80 -12.16
C PRO A 239 24.47 15.84 -13.12
N VAL A 240 23.59 16.37 -13.98
CA VAL A 240 22.90 15.58 -15.03
C VAL A 240 23.90 14.81 -15.91
N THR A 241 25.06 15.41 -16.20
CA THR A 241 26.12 14.81 -17.01
C THR A 241 26.70 13.51 -16.42
N LYS A 242 26.48 13.25 -15.14
CA LYS A 242 26.97 12.03 -14.45
C LYS A 242 25.94 10.91 -14.35
N LEU A 243 24.68 11.15 -14.70
CA LEU A 243 23.62 10.14 -14.54
C LEU A 243 23.90 8.88 -15.37
N ASN A 244 24.49 9.02 -16.55
CA ASN A 244 24.88 7.86 -17.37
C ASN A 244 26.02 7.07 -16.73
N LEU A 245 27.01 7.75 -16.14
CA LEU A 245 28.09 7.08 -15.41
C LEU A 245 27.55 6.33 -14.19
N LEU A 246 26.64 6.96 -13.44
CA LEU A 246 25.96 6.32 -12.31
C LEU A 246 25.23 5.05 -12.76
N ALA A 247 24.32 5.16 -13.73
CA ALA A 247 23.51 4.03 -14.19
C ALA A 247 24.36 2.88 -14.74
N ASN A 248 25.39 3.18 -15.54
CA ASN A 248 26.30 2.15 -16.04
C ASN A 248 27.10 1.48 -14.92
N THR A 249 27.55 2.24 -13.92
CA THR A 249 28.28 1.67 -12.77
C THR A 249 27.36 0.74 -11.97
N VAL A 250 26.12 1.15 -11.73
CA VAL A 250 25.13 0.32 -11.02
C VAL A 250 24.85 -0.96 -11.80
N MET A 251 24.51 -0.87 -13.10
CA MET A 251 24.24 -2.05 -13.92
C MET A 251 25.44 -3.01 -13.98
N SER A 252 26.69 -2.50 -13.98
CA SER A 252 27.89 -3.35 -13.94
C SER A 252 27.99 -4.24 -12.68
N LYS A 253 27.30 -3.86 -11.60
CA LYS A 253 27.22 -4.61 -10.34
C LYS A 253 25.95 -5.43 -10.21
N CYS A 254 24.86 -4.98 -10.84
CA CYS A 254 23.54 -5.55 -10.61
C CYS A 254 23.00 -6.46 -11.74
N ASP A 255 23.36 -6.23 -13.01
CA ASP A 255 22.69 -6.90 -14.16
C ASP A 255 22.79 -8.43 -14.04
N ALA A 256 24.02 -8.94 -13.92
CA ALA A 256 24.29 -10.38 -13.94
C ALA A 256 23.82 -11.17 -12.69
N ILE A 257 23.26 -10.52 -11.66
CA ILE A 257 22.94 -11.18 -10.38
C ILE A 257 21.77 -12.18 -10.48
N ASP A 258 20.94 -12.04 -11.51
CA ASP A 258 19.84 -12.95 -11.83
C ASP A 258 20.23 -14.03 -12.86
N GLY A 259 21.50 -14.04 -13.28
CA GLY A 259 22.09 -15.07 -14.13
C GLY A 259 22.07 -14.76 -15.63
N VAL A 260 21.64 -13.56 -16.02
CA VAL A 260 21.70 -13.07 -17.40
C VAL A 260 22.19 -11.61 -17.40
N THR A 261 22.89 -11.19 -18.45
CA THR A 261 23.25 -9.77 -18.65
C THR A 261 22.39 -9.24 -19.78
N ASP A 262 21.29 -8.57 -19.43
CA ASP A 262 20.30 -8.12 -20.40
C ASP A 262 19.84 -6.67 -20.19
N GLY A 263 20.43 -5.97 -19.23
CA GLY A 263 20.10 -4.60 -18.89
C GLY A 263 18.89 -4.48 -17.96
N LEU A 264 18.41 -5.57 -17.37
CA LEU A 264 17.35 -5.58 -16.37
C LEU A 264 17.92 -6.12 -15.05
N ILE A 265 17.22 -5.83 -13.95
CA ILE A 265 17.52 -6.41 -12.64
C ILE A 265 16.22 -7.02 -12.15
N GLU A 266 16.14 -8.34 -12.13
CA GLU A 266 14.90 -9.07 -11.81
C GLU A 266 14.46 -8.82 -10.36
N ASP A 267 15.42 -8.66 -9.44
CA ASP A 267 15.18 -8.23 -8.07
C ASP A 267 16.31 -7.30 -7.58
N PRO A 268 16.11 -5.97 -7.62
CA PRO A 268 17.14 -5.00 -7.27
C PRO A 268 17.49 -4.97 -5.78
N ARG A 269 16.70 -5.62 -4.91
CA ARG A 269 17.07 -5.80 -3.49
C ARG A 269 18.33 -6.66 -3.34
N ARG A 270 18.62 -7.50 -4.34
CA ARG A 270 19.79 -8.38 -4.41
C ARG A 270 21.02 -7.69 -4.98
N CYS A 271 20.91 -6.45 -5.46
CA CYS A 271 22.07 -5.77 -6.01
C CYS A 271 23.08 -5.42 -4.90
N PRO A 272 24.36 -5.81 -5.04
CA PRO A 272 25.39 -5.55 -4.03
C PRO A 272 26.01 -4.14 -4.13
N PHE A 273 25.51 -3.27 -5.01
CA PHE A 273 26.08 -1.95 -5.26
C PHE A 273 26.12 -1.08 -3.98
N ASP A 274 27.30 -0.54 -3.68
CA ASP A 274 27.50 0.49 -2.65
C ASP A 274 28.14 1.74 -3.28
N ALA A 275 27.40 2.85 -3.22
CA ALA A 275 27.80 4.12 -3.82
C ALA A 275 29.14 4.67 -3.29
N LEU A 276 29.54 4.36 -2.06
CA LEU A 276 30.80 4.85 -1.49
C LEU A 276 32.01 4.10 -2.04
N THR A 277 31.86 2.81 -2.34
CA THR A 277 32.97 1.95 -2.78
C THR A 277 33.01 1.71 -4.27
N ASP A 278 31.84 1.63 -4.93
CA ASP A 278 31.74 1.23 -6.33
C ASP A 278 31.78 2.41 -7.30
N LEU A 279 31.34 3.60 -6.88
CA LEU A 279 31.43 4.79 -7.73
C LEU A 279 32.87 5.29 -7.80
N PRO A 280 33.37 5.63 -9.01
CA PRO A 280 34.74 6.11 -9.19
C PRO A 280 34.95 7.41 -8.40
N ALA A 281 35.87 7.40 -7.44
CA ALA A 281 36.16 8.57 -6.61
C ALA A 281 36.90 9.64 -7.42
N CYS A 282 36.56 10.91 -7.20
CA CYS A 282 37.31 12.01 -7.80
C CYS A 282 38.68 12.20 -7.15
N PRO A 283 39.78 12.30 -7.94
CA PRO A 283 41.11 12.59 -7.40
C PRO A 283 41.11 13.89 -6.59
N ASN A 284 41.64 13.84 -5.36
CA ASN A 284 41.65 14.97 -4.42
C ASN A 284 40.27 15.61 -4.20
N ASP A 285 39.19 14.86 -4.42
CA ASP A 285 37.81 15.32 -4.37
C ASP A 285 37.45 16.46 -5.35
N VAL A 286 38.26 16.65 -6.39
CA VAL A 286 38.01 17.67 -7.42
C VAL A 286 37.00 17.14 -8.44
N ASP A 287 35.85 17.82 -8.54
CA ASP A 287 34.72 17.38 -9.36
C ASP A 287 35.06 17.27 -10.85
N ALA A 288 34.75 16.12 -11.48
CA ALA A 288 34.91 15.90 -12.91
C ALA A 288 33.82 14.97 -13.47
N SER A 289 33.61 14.96 -14.79
CA SER A 289 32.56 14.18 -15.46
C SER A 289 32.73 12.66 -15.37
N THR A 290 33.93 12.17 -15.03
CA THR A 290 34.30 10.74 -15.01
C THR A 290 34.38 10.15 -13.62
N CYS A 291 34.02 10.89 -12.58
CA CYS A 291 34.14 10.47 -11.18
C CYS A 291 33.01 11.08 -10.34
N PHE A 292 32.95 10.75 -9.06
CA PHE A 292 32.06 11.35 -8.07
C PHE A 292 32.86 11.82 -6.86
N THR A 293 32.58 13.04 -6.40
CA THR A 293 33.15 13.54 -5.14
C THR A 293 32.60 12.74 -3.97
N SER A 294 33.24 12.86 -2.81
CA SER A 294 32.85 12.19 -1.59
C SER A 294 31.45 12.63 -1.14
N ALA A 295 31.13 13.92 -1.32
CA ALA A 295 29.79 14.45 -1.06
C ALA A 295 28.75 13.88 -2.04
N GLN A 296 29.05 13.77 -3.34
CA GLN A 296 28.15 13.17 -4.34
C GLN A 296 27.88 11.68 -4.06
N ARG A 297 28.91 10.91 -3.71
CA ARG A 297 28.75 9.49 -3.34
C ARG A 297 27.90 9.31 -2.09
N GLN A 298 28.06 10.19 -1.09
CA GLN A 298 27.22 10.21 0.11
C GLN A 298 25.76 10.58 -0.21
N ALA A 299 25.53 11.54 -1.10
CA ALA A 299 24.19 11.90 -1.55
C ALA A 299 23.49 10.73 -2.25
N ILE A 300 24.19 10.03 -3.15
CA ILE A 300 23.65 8.84 -3.83
C ILE A 300 23.34 7.72 -2.83
N LYS A 301 24.25 7.47 -1.88
CA LYS A 301 23.98 6.52 -0.78
C LYS A 301 22.72 6.88 0.00
N LYS A 302 22.56 8.16 0.37
CA LYS A 302 21.40 8.68 1.11
C LYS A 302 20.08 8.50 0.34
N ILE A 303 20.11 8.58 -1.00
CA ILE A 303 18.94 8.34 -1.86
C ILE A 303 18.51 6.86 -1.80
N TYR A 304 19.47 5.93 -1.89
CA TYR A 304 19.18 4.49 -1.84
C TYR A 304 18.80 3.99 -0.44
N GLU A 305 19.35 4.55 0.62
CA GLU A 305 19.05 4.13 2.00
C GLU A 305 17.65 4.55 2.49
N GLY A 306 16.99 5.48 1.79
CA GLY A 306 15.70 6.01 2.21
C GLY A 306 15.80 7.00 3.37
N VAL A 307 14.66 7.33 3.96
CA VAL A 307 14.59 8.40 4.98
C VAL A 307 15.19 7.87 6.28
N LYS A 308 16.19 8.58 6.81
CA LYS A 308 16.83 8.24 8.09
C LYS A 308 17.10 9.50 8.88
N THR A 309 16.40 9.64 10.01
CA THR A 309 16.47 10.82 10.87
C THR A 309 17.07 10.45 12.24
N SER A 310 17.05 11.39 13.19
CA SER A 310 17.48 11.09 14.56
C SER A 310 16.46 10.24 15.32
N LYS A 311 15.18 10.23 14.90
CA LYS A 311 14.08 9.53 15.59
C LYS A 311 13.58 8.27 14.89
N PHE A 312 13.72 8.15 13.57
CA PHE A 312 13.16 7.03 12.82
C PHE A 312 13.92 6.74 11.51
N SER A 313 13.66 5.56 10.94
CA SER A 313 14.15 5.17 9.62
C SER A 313 13.04 4.51 8.82
N LEU A 314 12.99 4.80 7.52
CA LEU A 314 12.04 4.26 6.55
C LEU A 314 12.81 3.82 5.31
N PRO A 315 13.50 2.69 5.37
CA PRO A 315 14.29 2.18 4.25
C PRO A 315 13.43 1.90 3.02
N GLU A 316 12.15 1.60 3.18
CA GLU A 316 11.22 1.40 2.06
C GLU A 316 10.89 2.67 1.26
N GLN A 317 11.31 3.84 1.75
CA GLN A 317 11.25 5.11 1.04
C GLN A 317 12.52 5.41 0.23
N GLY A 318 13.50 4.51 0.26
CA GLY A 318 14.67 4.55 -0.62
C GLY A 318 14.32 4.17 -2.05
N LEU A 319 15.02 4.79 -3.01
CA LEU A 319 15.06 4.23 -4.36
C LEU A 319 15.88 2.94 -4.35
N LEU A 320 15.71 2.10 -5.37
CA LEU A 320 16.51 0.88 -5.52
C LEU A 320 17.53 1.04 -6.65
N PRO A 321 18.70 0.37 -6.56
CA PRO A 321 19.62 0.23 -7.70
C PRO A 321 18.86 -0.24 -8.94
N GLY A 322 19.12 0.38 -10.08
CA GLY A 322 18.35 0.19 -11.32
C GLY A 322 17.18 1.17 -11.50
N SER A 323 16.87 2.03 -10.53
CA SER A 323 15.90 3.11 -10.73
C SER A 323 16.42 4.22 -11.65
N GLU A 324 17.73 4.35 -11.77
CA GLU A 324 18.47 5.26 -12.66
C GLU A 324 18.67 4.72 -14.10
N ILE A 325 18.14 3.53 -14.38
CA ILE A 325 18.29 2.79 -15.64
C ILE A 325 18.24 3.69 -16.88
N LEU A 326 19.11 3.38 -17.85
CA LEU A 326 19.17 4.09 -19.11
C LEU A 326 18.15 3.51 -20.10
N TYR A 327 17.48 4.39 -20.83
CA TYR A 327 16.64 3.99 -21.95
C TYR A 327 16.71 5.00 -23.11
N PRO A 328 16.62 4.52 -24.36
CA PRO A 328 16.46 5.37 -25.53
C PRO A 328 15.20 6.26 -25.47
N SER A 329 15.38 7.55 -25.75
CA SER A 329 14.33 8.54 -25.93
C SER A 329 14.69 9.45 -27.11
N GLY A 330 14.03 9.24 -28.25
CA GLY A 330 14.44 9.85 -29.51
C GLY A 330 15.80 9.31 -29.97
N THR A 331 16.70 10.23 -30.30
CA THR A 331 18.11 9.93 -30.63
C THR A 331 19.03 9.92 -29.42
N ALA A 332 18.51 10.21 -28.22
CA ALA A 332 19.28 10.29 -26.98
C ALA A 332 19.09 9.04 -26.11
N ILE A 333 20.09 8.74 -25.29
CA ILE A 333 19.98 7.80 -24.17
C ILE A 333 19.87 8.64 -22.90
N ILE A 334 18.77 8.46 -22.17
CA ILE A 334 18.49 9.23 -20.96
C ILE A 334 18.38 8.31 -19.75
N SER A 335 18.84 8.80 -18.60
CA SER A 335 18.62 8.15 -17.32
C SER A 335 17.20 8.37 -16.84
N ASN A 336 16.63 7.34 -16.23
CA ASN A 336 15.32 7.39 -15.60
C ASN A 336 15.25 8.32 -14.36
N TRP A 337 16.40 8.78 -13.84
CA TRP A 337 16.47 9.81 -12.80
C TRP A 337 16.35 11.25 -13.34
N LEU A 338 16.58 11.47 -14.64
CA LEU A 338 16.43 12.78 -15.25
C LEU A 338 14.98 13.25 -15.09
N ARG A 339 14.78 14.53 -14.79
CA ARG A 339 13.51 15.20 -14.46
C ARG A 339 12.88 14.80 -13.11
N TYR A 340 13.08 13.57 -12.64
CA TYR A 340 12.41 13.06 -11.43
C TYR A 340 13.24 13.23 -10.17
N ILE A 341 14.51 12.88 -10.22
CA ILE A 341 15.45 12.97 -9.09
C ILE A 341 16.36 14.18 -9.24
N VAL A 342 16.77 14.48 -10.48
CA VAL A 342 17.52 15.67 -10.87
C VAL A 342 16.72 16.45 -11.93
N GLY A 343 16.67 17.78 -11.88
CA GLY A 343 16.00 18.63 -12.87
C GLY A 343 16.55 18.49 -14.31
N PHE A 344 15.86 19.06 -15.29
CA PHE A 344 16.20 18.91 -16.73
C PHE A 344 17.58 19.46 -17.10
N ASP A 345 17.94 20.61 -16.54
CA ASP A 345 19.21 21.30 -16.76
C ASP A 345 20.19 21.04 -15.60
N GLY A 346 19.75 20.36 -14.54
CA GLY A 346 20.47 20.22 -13.28
C GLY A 346 20.76 21.56 -12.59
N THR A 347 20.15 22.67 -13.03
CA THR A 347 20.39 24.03 -12.52
C THR A 347 19.16 24.67 -11.91
N ASN A 348 17.95 24.25 -12.32
CA ASN A 348 16.70 24.73 -11.77
C ASN A 348 15.93 23.61 -11.04
N PRO A 349 16.01 23.54 -9.70
CA PRO A 349 15.27 22.57 -8.89
C PRO A 349 13.75 22.65 -9.08
N ALA A 350 13.19 23.75 -9.60
CA ALA A 350 11.75 23.85 -9.89
C ALA A 350 11.31 22.89 -11.01
N THR A 351 12.23 22.36 -11.81
CA THR A 351 11.95 21.35 -12.85
C THR A 351 11.96 19.91 -12.33
N ASN A 352 12.37 19.70 -11.08
CA ASN A 352 12.40 18.40 -10.42
C ASN A 352 10.97 17.99 -10.00
N VAL A 353 10.47 16.92 -10.60
CA VAL A 353 9.11 16.42 -10.41
C VAL A 353 8.87 15.98 -8.96
N ASN A 354 9.80 15.24 -8.35
CA ASN A 354 9.65 14.79 -6.96
C ASN A 354 9.59 15.97 -6.00
N LEU A 355 10.45 16.97 -6.21
CA LEU A 355 10.49 18.17 -5.39
C LEU A 355 9.18 18.96 -5.53
N GLY A 356 8.78 19.27 -6.77
CA GLY A 356 7.56 20.03 -7.04
C GLY A 356 6.30 19.35 -6.49
N PHE A 357 6.20 18.02 -6.63
CA PHE A 357 5.06 17.26 -6.12
C PHE A 357 5.00 17.29 -4.59
N SER A 358 6.14 17.01 -3.94
CA SER A 358 6.23 17.02 -2.47
C SER A 358 5.93 18.39 -1.91
N MET A 359 6.47 19.44 -2.52
CA MET A 359 6.27 20.82 -2.11
C MET A 359 4.83 21.24 -2.15
N ASN A 360 4.14 21.01 -3.27
CA ASN A 360 2.73 21.37 -3.38
C ASN A 360 1.85 20.56 -2.41
N ALA A 361 2.16 19.28 -2.21
CA ALA A 361 1.46 18.46 -1.22
C ALA A 361 1.64 19.00 0.21
N TYR A 362 2.85 19.38 0.62
CA TYR A 362 3.08 19.97 1.94
C TYR A 362 2.45 21.36 2.08
N LYS A 363 2.50 22.22 1.06
CA LYS A 363 1.88 23.56 1.10
C LYS A 363 0.39 23.49 1.43
N TYR A 364 -0.33 22.60 0.73
CA TYR A 364 -1.79 22.69 0.68
C TYR A 364 -2.52 21.55 1.42
N LEU A 365 -1.89 20.38 1.60
CA LEU A 365 -2.51 19.24 2.31
C LEU A 365 -2.06 19.12 3.79
N SER A 366 -1.12 19.94 4.25
CA SER A 366 -0.76 20.00 5.68
C SER A 366 -1.91 20.57 6.52
N ARG A 367 -1.96 20.23 7.82
CA ARG A 367 -2.93 20.80 8.76
C ARG A 367 -2.24 21.22 10.08
N PRO A 368 -2.27 22.52 10.44
CA PRO A 368 -2.79 23.65 9.64
C PRO A 368 -2.05 23.78 8.30
N PRO A 369 -2.70 24.32 7.25
CA PRO A 369 -2.05 24.46 5.95
C PRO A 369 -0.87 25.43 6.03
N LEU A 370 0.22 25.10 5.34
CA LEU A 370 1.44 25.92 5.32
C LEU A 370 1.30 27.10 4.34
N GLY A 371 0.46 26.94 3.32
CA GLY A 371 0.13 28.02 2.38
C GLY A 371 1.14 28.18 1.24
N PRO A 372 0.84 29.08 0.27
CA PRO A 372 1.62 29.21 -0.97
C PRO A 372 3.04 29.78 -0.76
N THR A 373 3.25 30.56 0.30
CA THR A 373 4.52 31.21 0.63
C THR A 373 5.50 30.31 1.36
N TRP A 374 5.08 29.13 1.81
CA TRP A 374 5.95 28.20 2.51
C TRP A 374 7.08 27.65 1.63
N ASN A 375 8.28 27.53 2.19
CA ASN A 375 9.42 26.89 1.56
C ASN A 375 10.04 25.87 2.50
N TRP A 376 10.36 24.70 1.95
CA TRP A 376 10.90 23.58 2.71
C TRP A 376 12.31 23.86 3.23
N GLN A 377 13.09 24.68 2.51
CA GLN A 377 14.48 25.04 2.89
C GLN A 377 14.53 25.80 4.21
N ASP A 378 13.49 26.56 4.52
CA ASP A 378 13.51 27.49 5.64
C ASP A 378 13.12 26.79 6.95
N THR A 379 12.28 25.75 6.86
CA THR A 379 11.54 25.28 8.04
C THR A 379 11.29 23.77 8.12
N PHE A 380 11.48 22.98 7.05
CA PHE A 380 11.06 21.57 7.06
C PHE A 380 11.97 20.70 7.94
N ASP A 381 11.40 20.19 9.02
CA ASP A 381 12.05 19.25 9.95
C ASP A 381 11.39 17.87 9.84
N TYR A 382 12.15 16.89 9.33
CA TYR A 382 11.68 15.51 9.21
C TYR A 382 11.25 14.89 10.55
N ASP A 383 11.89 15.25 11.66
CA ASP A 383 11.61 14.72 12.99
C ASP A 383 10.38 15.35 13.66
N LYS A 384 9.81 16.39 13.04
CA LYS A 384 8.66 17.15 13.55
C LYS A 384 7.53 17.20 12.53
N ASP A 385 7.75 17.86 11.40
CA ASP A 385 6.71 18.23 10.43
C ASP A 385 6.10 17.00 9.75
N TYR A 386 6.88 15.91 9.66
CA TYR A 386 6.35 14.62 9.25
C TYR A 386 5.24 14.13 10.19
N PHE A 387 5.52 14.02 11.49
CA PHE A 387 4.57 13.46 12.45
C PHE A 387 3.35 14.35 12.64
N GLU A 388 3.56 15.67 12.68
CA GLU A 388 2.46 16.62 12.80
C GLU A 388 1.51 16.51 11.59
N ASN A 389 2.05 16.40 10.37
CA ASN A 389 1.22 16.20 9.17
C ASN A 389 0.49 14.85 9.12
N ASN A 390 1.01 13.83 9.81
CA ASN A 390 0.42 12.48 9.81
C ASN A 390 -0.51 12.19 11.00
N LYS A 391 -0.63 13.10 11.97
CA LYS A 391 -1.65 13.05 13.04
C LYS A 391 -3.01 13.63 12.62
N THR A 392 -3.15 14.01 11.35
CA THR A 392 -4.29 14.77 10.85
C THR A 392 -5.30 13.85 10.14
N TRP A 393 -6.57 14.25 10.14
CA TRP A 393 -7.62 13.57 9.39
C TRP A 393 -7.32 13.53 7.88
N VAL A 394 -6.45 14.42 7.36
CA VAL A 394 -6.03 14.41 5.96
C VAL A 394 -5.29 13.12 5.62
N ARG A 395 -4.46 12.58 6.52
CA ARG A 395 -3.85 11.27 6.31
C ARG A 395 -4.92 10.18 6.24
N GLU A 396 -5.88 10.18 7.15
CA GLU A 396 -6.98 9.20 7.16
C GLU A 396 -7.83 9.29 5.87
N ALA A 397 -7.98 10.49 5.30
CA ALA A 397 -8.69 10.69 4.04
C ALA A 397 -7.87 10.25 2.81
N THR A 398 -6.55 10.46 2.81
CA THR A 398 -5.71 10.32 1.61
C THR A 398 -4.77 9.11 1.63
N SER A 399 -4.75 8.31 2.70
CA SER A 399 -3.95 7.08 2.79
C SER A 399 -4.83 5.83 2.80
N ALA A 400 -4.30 4.74 2.25
CA ALA A 400 -4.94 3.45 2.07
C ALA A 400 -4.00 2.32 2.53
N GLU A 401 -3.66 2.35 3.83
CA GLU A 401 -2.67 1.47 4.46
C GLU A 401 -3.32 0.27 5.19
N SER A 402 -4.65 0.12 5.14
CA SER A 402 -5.32 -0.99 5.83
C SER A 402 -4.87 -2.34 5.29
N VAL A 403 -4.53 -3.25 6.21
CA VAL A 403 -4.18 -4.64 5.91
C VAL A 403 -5.32 -5.62 6.21
N ASP A 404 -6.50 -5.12 6.59
CA ASP A 404 -7.69 -5.95 6.76
C ASP A 404 -8.55 -5.90 5.49
N LEU A 405 -8.37 -6.89 4.61
CA LEU A 405 -9.13 -7.07 3.38
C LEU A 405 -10.08 -8.27 3.46
N ARG A 406 -10.46 -8.70 4.67
CA ARG A 406 -11.33 -9.88 4.86
C ARG A 406 -12.69 -9.71 4.21
N GLU A 407 -13.25 -8.51 4.21
CA GLU A 407 -14.53 -8.24 3.55
C GLU A 407 -14.43 -8.33 2.03
N LEU A 408 -13.34 -7.78 1.46
CA LEU A 408 -13.04 -7.89 0.04
C LEU A 408 -12.96 -9.37 -0.40
N LYS A 409 -12.26 -10.20 0.40
CA LYS A 409 -12.20 -11.65 0.21
C LYS A 409 -13.58 -12.31 0.37
N ARG A 410 -14.35 -11.97 1.41
CA ARG A 410 -15.69 -12.54 1.67
C ARG A 410 -16.64 -12.29 0.51
N LEU A 411 -16.52 -11.14 -0.14
CA LEU A 411 -17.28 -10.75 -1.32
C LEU A 411 -16.75 -11.38 -2.63
N GLY A 412 -15.67 -12.15 -2.57
CA GLY A 412 -15.08 -12.84 -3.73
C GLY A 412 -14.32 -11.93 -4.70
N LYS A 413 -13.98 -10.69 -4.28
CA LYS A 413 -13.37 -9.69 -5.16
C LYS A 413 -11.91 -9.99 -5.43
N LYS A 414 -11.41 -9.62 -6.62
CA LYS A 414 -10.04 -9.92 -7.06
C LYS A 414 -9.21 -8.66 -7.23
N VAL A 415 -7.91 -8.74 -6.92
CA VAL A 415 -6.97 -7.62 -7.02
C VAL A 415 -5.69 -8.07 -7.71
N ILE A 416 -5.28 -7.31 -8.72
CA ILE A 416 -3.94 -7.33 -9.30
C ILE A 416 -3.28 -6.00 -8.95
N LEU A 417 -2.21 -6.05 -8.15
CA LEU A 417 -1.29 -4.94 -7.94
C LEU A 417 -0.06 -5.18 -8.81
N TYR A 418 0.36 -4.17 -9.57
CA TYR A 418 1.65 -4.19 -10.24
C TYR A 418 2.51 -2.99 -9.86
N HIS A 419 3.83 -3.12 -9.86
CA HIS A 419 4.76 -2.03 -9.62
C HIS A 419 6.04 -2.21 -10.44
N GLY A 420 6.57 -1.13 -11.01
CA GLY A 420 7.88 -1.16 -11.65
C GLY A 420 9.03 -1.15 -10.63
N TRP A 421 10.00 -2.05 -10.78
CA TRP A 421 11.18 -2.07 -9.90
C TRP A 421 12.06 -0.83 -10.01
N SER A 422 11.99 -0.14 -11.16
CA SER A 422 12.75 1.08 -11.45
C SER A 422 11.93 2.35 -11.21
N ASP A 423 10.79 2.27 -10.50
CA ASP A 423 9.94 3.44 -10.24
C ASP A 423 10.68 4.48 -9.38
N GLN A 424 10.96 5.63 -10.02
CA GLN A 424 11.69 6.76 -9.48
C GLN A 424 10.78 7.78 -8.75
N LEU A 425 9.46 7.63 -8.86
CA LEU A 425 8.46 8.52 -8.27
C LEU A 425 7.80 7.90 -7.05
N ILE A 426 7.44 6.62 -7.11
CA ILE A 426 6.79 5.86 -6.05
C ILE A 426 7.66 4.65 -5.73
N ARG A 427 8.08 4.50 -4.47
CA ARG A 427 9.09 3.50 -4.13
C ARG A 427 8.49 2.09 -4.17
N PRO A 428 9.01 1.15 -4.97
CA PRO A 428 8.43 -0.17 -5.14
C PRO A 428 8.43 -1.00 -3.85
N LEU A 429 9.39 -0.78 -2.96
CA LEU A 429 9.41 -1.43 -1.64
C LEU A 429 8.12 -1.17 -0.85
N THR A 430 7.48 0.00 -1.00
CA THR A 430 6.21 0.26 -0.30
C THR A 430 5.11 -0.75 -0.67
N SER A 431 5.05 -1.17 -1.94
CA SER A 431 4.08 -2.17 -2.40
C SER A 431 4.43 -3.58 -1.95
N VAL A 432 5.72 -3.92 -1.94
CA VAL A 432 6.22 -5.18 -1.37
C VAL A 432 5.86 -5.25 0.11
N ASN A 433 6.21 -4.22 0.89
CA ASN A 433 5.93 -4.13 2.32
C ASN A 433 4.43 -4.25 2.60
N TYR A 434 3.58 -3.60 1.81
CA TYR A 434 2.13 -3.69 1.96
C TYR A 434 1.63 -5.12 1.72
N TYR A 435 2.04 -5.75 0.62
CA TYR A 435 1.62 -7.11 0.28
C TYR A 435 2.08 -8.15 1.31
N GLU A 436 3.32 -8.05 1.79
CA GLU A 436 3.81 -8.91 2.88
C GLU A 436 3.10 -8.63 4.20
N SER A 437 2.70 -7.39 4.46
CA SER A 437 1.91 -7.05 5.65
C SER A 437 0.50 -7.65 5.59
N LEU A 438 -0.12 -7.70 4.41
CA LEU A 438 -1.37 -8.43 4.20
C LEU A 438 -1.20 -9.91 4.52
N MET A 439 -0.13 -10.54 4.01
CA MET A 439 0.14 -11.96 4.28
C MET A 439 0.32 -12.23 5.77
N ARG A 440 1.04 -11.37 6.48
CA ARG A 440 1.19 -11.46 7.94
C ARG A 440 -0.13 -11.31 8.69
N ALA A 441 -1.03 -10.45 8.20
CA ALA A 441 -2.30 -10.16 8.87
C ALA A 441 -3.40 -11.20 8.59
N MET A 442 -3.44 -11.76 7.38
CA MET A 442 -4.55 -12.59 6.90
C MET A 442 -4.16 -14.04 6.59
N GLY A 443 -2.87 -14.34 6.50
CA GLY A 443 -2.35 -15.63 6.01
C GLY A 443 -1.95 -15.55 4.53
N GLU A 444 -0.86 -16.22 4.17
CA GLU A 444 -0.28 -16.16 2.82
C GLU A 444 -1.22 -16.75 1.75
N ASP A 445 -1.70 -17.97 1.96
CA ASP A 445 -2.62 -18.65 1.03
C ASP A 445 -3.91 -17.85 0.86
N GLU A 446 -4.38 -17.25 1.95
CA GLU A 446 -5.60 -16.47 1.97
C GLU A 446 -5.46 -15.19 1.15
N VAL A 447 -4.33 -14.50 1.23
CA VAL A 447 -4.06 -13.31 0.40
C VAL A 447 -3.88 -13.72 -1.06
N LYS A 448 -3.09 -14.76 -1.33
CA LYS A 448 -2.81 -15.21 -2.69
C LYS A 448 -4.07 -15.65 -3.45
N SER A 449 -5.14 -16.08 -2.78
CA SER A 449 -6.40 -16.51 -3.43
C SER A 449 -7.23 -15.37 -4.04
N PHE A 450 -6.95 -14.11 -3.69
CA PHE A 450 -7.71 -12.96 -4.19
C PHE A 450 -6.87 -11.73 -4.50
N PHE A 451 -5.61 -11.66 -4.07
CA PHE A 451 -4.71 -10.54 -4.28
C PHE A 451 -3.36 -11.02 -4.83
N LYS A 452 -3.00 -10.59 -6.04
CA LYS A 452 -1.68 -10.84 -6.65
C LYS A 452 -0.85 -9.57 -6.74
N LEU A 453 0.44 -9.71 -6.45
CA LEU A 453 1.46 -8.68 -6.68
C LEU A 453 2.35 -9.10 -7.85
N TYR A 454 2.60 -8.20 -8.79
CA TYR A 454 3.57 -8.35 -9.88
C TYR A 454 4.58 -7.21 -9.83
N LEU A 455 5.87 -7.54 -9.90
CA LEU A 455 6.94 -6.55 -9.95
C LEU A 455 7.60 -6.61 -11.33
N VAL A 456 7.73 -5.47 -11.99
CA VAL A 456 8.18 -5.39 -13.39
C VAL A 456 9.61 -4.85 -13.45
N PRO A 457 10.62 -5.68 -13.74
CA PRO A 457 12.02 -5.26 -13.89
C PRO A 457 12.19 -4.16 -14.94
N GLY A 458 12.99 -3.13 -14.63
CA GLY A 458 13.31 -2.04 -15.55
C GLY A 458 12.14 -1.09 -15.88
N TYR A 459 10.94 -1.31 -15.34
CA TYR A 459 9.80 -0.40 -15.52
C TYR A 459 9.85 0.70 -14.46
N GLY A 460 9.86 1.96 -14.90
CA GLY A 460 9.76 3.14 -14.05
C GLY A 460 8.33 3.66 -13.95
N HIS A 461 8.16 4.91 -13.49
CA HIS A 461 6.85 5.55 -13.39
C HIS A 461 6.32 6.04 -14.75
N GLY A 462 5.99 5.09 -15.62
CA GLY A 462 5.59 5.37 -17.02
C GLY A 462 6.78 5.49 -17.99
N THR A 463 7.99 5.17 -17.55
CA THR A 463 9.26 5.24 -18.29
C THR A 463 10.07 3.95 -18.11
N GLY A 464 11.31 3.90 -18.62
CA GLY A 464 12.26 2.81 -18.34
C GLY A 464 12.48 1.86 -19.52
N PHE A 465 13.23 0.79 -19.25
CA PHE A 465 13.70 -0.18 -20.25
C PHE A 465 12.99 -1.54 -20.17
N GLY A 466 12.10 -1.72 -19.19
CA GLY A 466 11.41 -2.97 -18.88
C GLY A 466 10.30 -3.38 -19.85
N CYS A 467 9.85 -4.62 -19.71
CA CYS A 467 8.72 -5.19 -20.46
C CYS A 467 7.37 -4.79 -19.84
N SER A 468 7.01 -3.52 -19.97
CA SER A 468 5.91 -2.91 -19.22
C SER A 468 4.50 -3.08 -19.83
N ILE A 469 4.40 -3.50 -21.10
CA ILE A 469 3.10 -3.75 -21.74
C ILE A 469 2.61 -5.14 -21.33
N VAL A 470 1.61 -5.20 -20.45
CA VAL A 470 1.00 -6.44 -19.94
C VAL A 470 -0.52 -6.29 -19.96
N ASP A 471 -1.25 -7.35 -20.34
CA ASP A 471 -2.72 -7.38 -20.29
C ASP A 471 -3.24 -7.68 -18.88
N TRP A 472 -3.09 -6.71 -17.97
CA TRP A 472 -3.58 -6.82 -16.59
C TRP A 472 -5.10 -6.99 -16.51
N ASP A 473 -5.84 -6.26 -17.34
CA ASP A 473 -7.29 -6.28 -17.34
C ASP A 473 -7.83 -7.62 -17.84
N GLY A 474 -7.26 -8.18 -18.91
CA GLY A 474 -7.61 -9.51 -19.39
C GLY A 474 -7.36 -10.60 -18.35
N ALA A 475 -6.21 -10.55 -17.68
CA ALA A 475 -5.88 -11.48 -16.60
C ALA A 475 -6.88 -11.38 -15.44
N LEU A 476 -7.20 -10.16 -15.00
CA LEU A 476 -8.18 -9.92 -13.93
C LEU A 476 -9.58 -10.38 -14.33
N ARG A 477 -10.03 -10.10 -15.55
CA ARG A 477 -11.36 -10.51 -16.05
C ARG A 477 -11.49 -12.02 -16.10
N ASN A 478 -10.48 -12.73 -16.62
CA ASN A 478 -10.50 -14.20 -16.61
C ASN A 478 -10.58 -14.74 -15.16
N TRP A 479 -9.89 -14.09 -14.22
CA TRP A 479 -9.96 -14.50 -12.82
C TRP A 479 -11.33 -14.28 -12.19
N VAL A 480 -11.95 -13.11 -12.43
CA VAL A 480 -13.27 -12.76 -11.89
C VAL A 480 -14.39 -13.57 -12.54
N GLU A 481 -14.39 -13.69 -13.86
CA GLU A 481 -15.52 -14.24 -14.61
C GLU A 481 -15.43 -15.76 -14.79
N LYS A 482 -14.22 -16.32 -14.84
CA LYS A 482 -13.97 -17.74 -15.14
C LYS A 482 -13.31 -18.50 -13.99
N GLY A 483 -12.88 -17.80 -12.93
CA GLY A 483 -12.11 -18.41 -11.85
C GLY A 483 -10.68 -18.79 -12.23
N GLU A 484 -10.18 -18.32 -13.39
CA GLU A 484 -8.84 -18.61 -13.88
C GLU A 484 -7.82 -17.72 -13.18
N GLU A 485 -7.19 -18.24 -12.12
CA GLU A 485 -6.18 -17.50 -11.35
C GLU A 485 -4.96 -17.14 -12.23
N PRO A 486 -4.52 -15.87 -12.22
CA PRO A 486 -3.42 -15.45 -13.08
C PRO A 486 -2.08 -15.99 -12.53
N GLY A 487 -1.37 -16.72 -13.39
CA GLY A 487 0.01 -17.16 -13.18
C GLY A 487 1.02 -16.15 -13.75
N ALA A 488 2.06 -16.63 -14.43
CA ALA A 488 2.98 -15.74 -15.14
C ALA A 488 2.26 -15.00 -16.28
N LEU A 489 2.43 -13.68 -16.37
CA LEU A 489 1.85 -12.85 -17.43
C LEU A 489 2.95 -12.36 -18.37
N ILE A 490 2.73 -12.39 -19.68
CA ILE A 490 3.74 -11.95 -20.63
C ILE A 490 3.77 -10.42 -20.69
N GLY A 491 4.90 -9.84 -20.27
CA GLY A 491 5.22 -8.45 -20.50
C GLY A 491 5.97 -8.27 -21.82
N THR A 492 5.69 -7.17 -22.50
CA THR A 492 6.35 -6.79 -23.76
C THR A 492 6.98 -5.41 -23.65
N ARG A 493 8.21 -5.28 -24.15
CA ARG A 493 8.79 -4.00 -24.57
C ARG A 493 8.71 -3.92 -26.08
N SER A 494 7.89 -3.01 -26.59
CA SER A 494 7.78 -2.74 -28.02
C SER A 494 8.87 -1.75 -28.49
N ALA A 495 9.20 -1.79 -29.79
CA ALA A 495 10.06 -0.78 -30.41
C ALA A 495 9.46 0.64 -30.35
N SER A 496 8.13 0.77 -30.18
CA SER A 496 7.45 2.06 -29.97
C SER A 496 7.53 2.57 -28.53
N THR A 497 7.69 1.67 -27.54
CA THR A 497 7.87 2.06 -26.13
C THR A 497 9.31 2.46 -25.82
N VAL A 498 10.29 1.87 -26.53
CA VAL A 498 11.70 2.23 -26.42
C VAL A 498 12.31 2.19 -27.82
N MET A 499 12.43 3.36 -28.46
CA MET A 499 12.85 3.47 -29.86
C MET A 499 14.25 2.91 -30.10
N GLY A 500 14.42 2.20 -31.23
CA GLY A 500 15.71 1.63 -31.62
C GLY A 500 16.12 0.36 -30.88
N THR A 501 15.23 -0.24 -30.08
CA THR A 501 15.48 -1.52 -29.39
C THR A 501 14.68 -2.67 -30.01
N PRO A 502 15.20 -3.92 -29.96
CA PRO A 502 14.43 -5.08 -30.36
C PRO A 502 13.21 -5.25 -29.44
N VAL A 503 12.14 -5.82 -30.01
CA VAL A 503 11.00 -6.26 -29.21
C VAL A 503 11.48 -7.31 -28.22
N ARG A 504 11.22 -7.07 -26.93
CA ARG A 504 11.54 -8.01 -25.85
C ARG A 504 10.25 -8.49 -25.22
N THR A 505 10.20 -9.77 -24.89
CA THR A 505 9.15 -10.33 -24.03
C THR A 505 9.76 -10.98 -22.79
N ARG A 506 9.05 -10.93 -21.67
CA ARG A 506 9.47 -11.56 -20.40
C ARG A 506 8.23 -12.03 -19.62
N PRO A 507 8.26 -13.20 -18.97
CA PRO A 507 7.20 -13.54 -18.02
C PRO A 507 7.34 -12.64 -16.79
N ILE A 508 6.32 -11.86 -16.50
CA ILE A 508 6.18 -11.14 -15.24
C ILE A 508 5.56 -12.09 -14.23
N CYS A 509 6.33 -12.39 -13.18
CA CYS A 509 6.01 -13.44 -12.25
C CYS A 509 5.18 -12.92 -11.07
N PRO A 510 4.22 -13.71 -10.55
CA PRO A 510 3.56 -13.37 -9.30
C PRO A 510 4.58 -13.44 -8.15
N TYR A 511 4.63 -12.38 -7.35
CA TYR A 511 5.53 -12.25 -6.21
C TYR A 511 5.40 -13.45 -5.24
N PRO A 512 6.51 -14.00 -4.71
CA PRO A 512 7.89 -13.49 -4.75
C PRO A 512 8.74 -13.98 -5.93
N LYS A 513 8.17 -14.71 -6.88
CA LYS A 513 8.93 -15.29 -8.01
C LYS A 513 9.44 -14.22 -8.96
N VAL A 514 10.53 -14.54 -9.64
CA VAL A 514 11.19 -13.71 -10.66
C VAL A 514 11.41 -14.49 -11.94
N ALA A 515 11.62 -13.80 -13.07
CA ALA A 515 11.95 -14.49 -14.31
C ALA A 515 13.40 -14.96 -14.27
N LYS A 516 13.63 -16.24 -14.55
CA LYS A 516 14.97 -16.81 -14.63
C LYS A 516 15.23 -17.34 -16.02
N TYR A 517 16.38 -16.98 -16.57
CA TYR A 517 16.81 -17.47 -17.87
C TYR A 517 17.14 -18.96 -17.81
N LYS A 518 16.66 -19.74 -18.79
CA LYS A 518 16.87 -21.19 -18.87
C LYS A 518 18.30 -21.59 -19.27
N GLY A 519 19.15 -20.62 -19.61
CA GLY A 519 20.56 -20.83 -19.98
C GLY A 519 20.81 -21.00 -21.49
N SER A 520 19.77 -21.08 -22.31
CA SER A 520 19.87 -21.18 -23.77
C SER A 520 18.66 -20.53 -24.46
N GLY A 521 18.87 -20.05 -25.69
CA GLY A 521 17.86 -19.34 -26.48
C GLY A 521 18.10 -17.83 -26.54
N SER A 522 17.12 -17.08 -27.05
CA SER A 522 17.18 -15.62 -27.08
C SER A 522 16.75 -15.03 -25.74
N ILE A 523 17.53 -14.08 -25.21
CA ILE A 523 17.16 -13.28 -24.03
C ILE A 523 16.01 -12.31 -24.32
N GLU A 524 15.67 -12.11 -25.59
CA GLU A 524 14.56 -11.26 -26.02
C GLU A 524 13.21 -11.99 -26.00
N ASP A 525 13.19 -13.31 -25.78
CA ASP A 525 12.01 -14.16 -25.87
C ASP A 525 11.64 -14.79 -24.51
N ALA A 526 10.43 -14.51 -24.05
CA ALA A 526 9.86 -15.02 -22.81
C ALA A 526 9.85 -16.56 -22.73
N ALA A 527 9.81 -17.27 -23.86
CA ALA A 527 9.83 -18.73 -23.89
C ALA A 527 11.12 -19.32 -23.29
N ASN A 528 12.20 -18.55 -23.27
CA ASN A 528 13.49 -18.95 -22.70
C ASN A 528 13.63 -18.59 -21.21
N PHE A 529 12.53 -18.20 -20.56
CA PHE A 529 12.47 -17.88 -19.14
C PHE A 529 11.42 -18.73 -18.41
N SER A 530 11.59 -18.89 -17.10
CA SER A 530 10.61 -19.50 -16.19
C SER A 530 10.49 -18.69 -14.91
N CYS A 531 9.30 -18.68 -14.31
CA CYS A 531 9.12 -18.08 -12.99
C CYS A 531 9.66 -19.02 -11.91
N GLU A 532 10.70 -18.59 -11.23
CA GLU A 532 11.34 -19.33 -10.14
C GLU A 532 11.46 -18.44 -8.91
N ASP A 533 11.60 -19.07 -7.75
CA ASP A 533 11.96 -18.33 -6.55
C ASP A 533 13.36 -17.72 -6.73
N PRO A 534 13.60 -16.49 -6.23
CA PRO A 534 14.88 -15.84 -6.37
C PRO A 534 15.99 -16.75 -5.83
N SER A 535 16.89 -17.20 -6.70
CA SER A 535 17.95 -18.13 -6.30
C SER A 535 18.82 -17.49 -5.21
N ALA A 536 19.20 -18.26 -4.18
CA ALA A 536 20.28 -17.83 -3.30
C ALA A 536 21.52 -17.60 -4.17
N VAL A 537 22.06 -16.37 -4.18
CA VAL A 537 23.30 -16.10 -4.92
C VAL A 537 24.42 -16.72 -4.11
N ALA A 538 24.91 -17.88 -4.54
CA ALA A 538 26.27 -18.26 -4.21
C ALA A 538 27.17 -17.32 -5.01
N SER A 539 28.00 -16.55 -4.30
CA SER A 539 28.94 -15.62 -4.93
C SER A 539 29.84 -16.36 -5.95
N PRO A 540 30.18 -15.75 -7.11
CA PRO A 540 31.00 -16.37 -8.15
C PRO A 540 32.44 -16.74 -7.74
N ASN A 541 32.86 -16.48 -6.49
CA ASN A 541 34.20 -16.81 -5.99
C ASN A 541 34.27 -17.97 -4.99
N ALA A 542 33.24 -18.82 -4.88
CA ALA A 542 33.32 -20.04 -4.09
C ALA A 542 32.80 -21.26 -4.87
N THR A 543 33.60 -22.32 -4.94
CA THR A 543 33.17 -23.61 -5.52
C THR A 543 32.16 -24.25 -4.57
N VAL A 544 30.88 -23.94 -4.75
CA VAL A 544 29.76 -24.59 -4.03
C VAL A 544 29.30 -25.78 -4.86
N GLY A 545 29.36 -26.98 -4.29
CA GLY A 545 29.12 -28.23 -5.03
C GLY A 545 27.65 -28.48 -5.37
N LYS A 546 26.71 -28.01 -4.54
CA LYS A 546 25.25 -28.07 -4.76
C LYS A 546 24.51 -27.25 -3.71
N VAL A 547 23.51 -26.46 -4.11
CA VAL A 547 22.49 -25.87 -3.23
C VAL A 547 21.14 -26.46 -3.60
N THR A 548 20.40 -27.00 -2.64
CA THR A 548 19.02 -27.49 -2.84
C THR A 548 18.11 -26.77 -1.86
N ILE A 549 17.19 -25.99 -2.41
CA ILE A 549 16.19 -25.22 -1.66
C ILE A 549 14.95 -26.09 -1.56
N ILE A 550 14.39 -26.22 -0.36
CA ILE A 550 13.07 -26.82 -0.16
C ILE A 550 12.14 -25.66 0.19
N ASP A 551 11.54 -25.06 -0.83
CA ASP A 551 10.54 -24.01 -0.68
C ASP A 551 9.18 -24.67 -0.38
N SER A 552 8.94 -24.97 0.89
CA SER A 552 7.61 -25.29 1.37
C SER A 552 7.48 -24.91 2.84
N ILE A 553 6.80 -23.80 3.10
CA ILE A 553 6.14 -23.54 4.38
C ILE A 553 4.76 -24.21 4.26
N LEU A 554 4.69 -25.49 4.60
CA LEU A 554 3.44 -26.13 5.01
C LEU A 554 3.52 -26.29 6.53
N ASP A 555 2.52 -25.76 7.21
CA ASP A 555 2.15 -25.99 8.61
C ASP A 555 2.91 -27.13 9.31
N LEU A 556 4.09 -26.82 9.86
CA LEU A 556 4.74 -27.71 10.81
C LEU A 556 4.43 -27.26 12.24
N PRO A 557 4.04 -28.19 13.15
CA PRO A 557 3.75 -27.88 14.54
C PRO A 557 4.91 -27.15 15.19
N ARG A 558 4.61 -26.06 15.91
CA ARG A 558 5.60 -25.24 16.63
C ARG A 558 6.48 -26.14 17.52
N PRO A 559 7.81 -26.19 17.33
CA PRO A 559 8.69 -26.88 18.26
C PRO A 559 8.63 -26.20 19.63
N GLY A 560 8.11 -26.94 20.62
CA GLY A 560 8.06 -26.51 22.00
C GLY A 560 9.47 -26.43 22.62
N GLN A 561 9.75 -25.27 23.22
CA GLN A 561 10.48 -25.10 24.49
C GLN A 561 11.64 -26.06 24.78
N SER A 562 12.72 -26.03 24.01
CA SER A 562 13.97 -26.69 24.42
C SER A 562 15.21 -25.99 23.86
N GLY A 563 15.64 -24.90 24.52
CA GLY A 563 17.04 -24.45 24.44
C GLY A 563 17.31 -22.98 24.10
N ILE A 564 16.29 -22.16 23.81
CA ILE A 564 16.48 -20.71 23.62
C ILE A 564 16.13 -20.00 24.94
N SER A 565 17.09 -19.31 25.56
CA SER A 565 16.83 -18.49 26.75
C SER A 565 16.33 -17.10 26.30
N GLY A 566 15.12 -16.69 26.69
CA GLY A 566 14.56 -15.37 26.40
C GLY A 566 13.14 -15.40 25.84
N THR A 567 12.52 -14.23 25.69
CA THR A 567 11.17 -14.04 25.13
C THR A 567 11.20 -14.10 23.60
N PHE A 568 11.46 -15.26 23.03
CA PHE A 568 11.60 -15.43 21.58
C PHE A 568 10.25 -15.69 20.88
N GLN A 569 9.98 -15.00 19.75
CA GLN A 569 8.88 -15.36 18.83
C GLN A 569 9.43 -15.86 17.50
N ALA A 570 9.14 -17.13 17.18
CA ALA A 570 9.45 -17.73 15.88
C ALA A 570 8.57 -17.11 14.78
N MET A 571 9.19 -16.64 13.70
CA MET A 571 8.50 -16.01 12.58
C MET A 571 8.53 -16.87 11.31
N LYS A 572 9.68 -17.50 11.04
CA LYS A 572 9.91 -18.26 9.80
C LYS A 572 11.01 -19.29 10.01
N MET A 573 10.96 -20.39 9.26
CA MET A 573 12.09 -21.31 9.09
C MET A 573 12.56 -21.29 7.64
N LEU A 574 13.87 -21.25 7.44
CA LEU A 574 14.52 -21.29 6.12
C LEU A 574 15.24 -22.64 6.00
N THR A 575 14.89 -23.45 5.01
CA THR A 575 15.53 -24.76 4.81
C THR A 575 16.31 -24.76 3.50
N PHE A 576 17.61 -24.98 3.59
CA PHE A 576 18.46 -25.20 2.42
C PHE A 576 19.55 -26.21 2.76
N THR A 577 19.95 -27.00 1.77
CA THR A 577 21.18 -27.81 1.85
C THR A 577 22.23 -27.17 0.98
N ALA A 578 23.41 -26.90 1.54
CA ALA A 578 24.57 -26.40 0.80
C ALA A 578 25.77 -27.31 1.04
N THR A 579 26.59 -27.56 0.01
CA THR A 579 27.88 -28.28 0.13
C THR A 579 29.02 -27.36 -0.30
N VAL A 580 29.96 -27.08 0.60
CA VAL A 580 31.12 -26.21 0.32
C VAL A 580 32.31 -27.09 -0.08
N THR A 581 32.87 -26.89 -1.28
CA THR A 581 34.02 -27.69 -1.77
C THR A 581 35.38 -27.01 -1.58
N GLY A 582 35.40 -25.79 -1.01
CA GLY A 582 36.60 -25.02 -0.65
C GLY A 582 36.69 -24.70 0.85
N ALA A 583 37.58 -23.77 1.23
CA ALA A 583 37.81 -23.37 2.62
C ALA A 583 36.61 -22.61 3.24
N SER A 584 35.94 -21.78 2.43
CA SER A 584 34.73 -21.05 2.81
C SER A 584 33.85 -20.73 1.59
N ALA A 585 32.59 -20.36 1.83
CA ALA A 585 31.66 -19.88 0.82
C ALA A 585 30.73 -18.80 1.40
N ASP A 586 30.43 -17.77 0.62
CA ASP A 586 29.49 -16.73 0.99
C ASP A 586 28.08 -17.07 0.50
N PHE A 587 27.11 -16.88 1.38
CA PHE A 587 25.70 -17.13 1.14
C PHE A 587 24.91 -15.83 1.24
N SER A 588 24.11 -15.57 0.21
CA SER A 588 23.10 -14.50 0.22
C SER A 588 21.73 -15.14 0.05
N ILE A 589 20.97 -15.21 1.14
CA ILE A 589 19.63 -15.81 1.17
C ILE A 589 18.59 -14.70 1.26
N TYR A 590 17.65 -14.68 0.32
CA TYR A 590 16.49 -13.79 0.40
C TYR A 590 15.49 -14.33 1.42
N VAL A 591 15.22 -13.58 2.49
CA VAL A 591 14.38 -14.02 3.60
C VAL A 591 13.04 -13.26 3.70
N GLY A 592 12.84 -12.24 2.86
CA GLY A 592 11.68 -11.34 2.93
C GLY A 592 11.90 -10.18 3.89
N LEU A 593 10.89 -9.32 4.08
CA LEU A 593 10.97 -8.26 5.09
C LEU A 593 10.65 -8.84 6.47
N LEU A 594 11.65 -8.77 7.34
CA LEU A 594 11.54 -9.08 8.76
C LEU A 594 11.38 -7.78 9.59
N PRO A 595 10.80 -7.85 10.80
CA PRO A 595 10.78 -6.73 11.76
C PRO A 595 12.18 -6.21 12.10
N GLU A 596 12.26 -5.04 12.74
CA GLU A 596 13.54 -4.48 13.21
C GLU A 596 14.27 -5.46 14.15
N ASN A 597 15.56 -5.71 13.84
CA ASN A 597 16.47 -6.62 14.55
C ASN A 597 16.07 -8.11 14.53
N PRO A 598 15.97 -8.74 13.34
CA PRO A 598 15.76 -10.18 13.28
C PRO A 598 16.97 -10.93 13.83
N VAL A 599 16.70 -11.97 14.61
CA VAL A 599 17.71 -12.89 15.13
C VAL A 599 17.60 -14.23 14.41
N PHE A 600 18.74 -14.78 14.03
CA PHE A 600 18.83 -16.01 13.25
C PHE A 600 19.49 -17.11 14.08
N TYR A 601 18.80 -18.23 14.23
CA TYR A 601 19.23 -19.37 15.02
C TYR A 601 19.52 -20.57 14.13
N LYS A 602 20.52 -21.34 14.53
CA LYS A 602 20.90 -22.61 13.94
C LYS A 602 20.92 -23.70 15.01
N ARG A 603 20.54 -24.91 14.62
CA ARG A 603 20.62 -26.08 15.48
C ARG A 603 22.08 -26.54 15.63
N ASN A 604 22.54 -26.72 16.86
CA ASN A 604 23.85 -27.31 17.14
C ASN A 604 23.80 -28.83 17.06
N LYS A 605 24.96 -29.50 17.17
CA LYS A 605 25.05 -30.97 17.14
C LYS A 605 24.25 -31.68 18.23
N SER A 606 24.02 -31.04 19.38
CA SER A 606 23.18 -31.57 20.45
C SER A 606 21.67 -31.36 20.21
N GLY A 607 21.29 -30.76 19.09
CA GLY A 607 19.90 -30.54 18.73
C GLY A 607 19.26 -29.29 19.34
N THR A 608 20.03 -28.45 20.02
CA THR A 608 19.59 -27.17 20.63
C THR A 608 19.82 -25.99 19.69
N TRP A 609 18.94 -24.99 19.74
CA TRP A 609 19.05 -23.78 18.94
C TRP A 609 20.06 -22.79 19.55
N GLN A 610 20.96 -22.25 18.74
CA GLN A 610 21.89 -21.19 19.12
C GLN A 610 21.99 -20.11 18.04
N LEU A 611 22.35 -18.89 18.42
CA LEU A 611 22.55 -17.80 17.46
C LEU A 611 23.55 -18.20 16.39
N MET A 612 23.26 -17.88 15.13
CA MET A 612 24.17 -18.18 14.01
C MET A 612 25.56 -17.61 14.22
N GLU A 613 25.68 -16.43 14.82
CA GLU A 613 26.97 -15.79 15.13
C GLU A 613 27.79 -16.55 16.19
N LYS A 614 27.16 -17.44 16.97
CA LYS A 614 27.85 -18.31 17.93
C LYS A 614 28.41 -19.58 17.27
N CYS A 615 28.14 -19.79 15.99
CA CYS A 615 28.72 -20.88 15.21
C CYS A 615 30.10 -20.44 14.70
N SER A 616 31.17 -21.06 15.16
CA SER A 616 32.56 -20.84 14.71
C SER A 616 32.78 -21.02 13.21
N GLY A 617 31.93 -21.79 12.53
CA GLY A 617 31.94 -21.92 11.06
C GLY A 617 31.03 -20.95 10.32
N ILE A 618 30.36 -20.02 11.00
CA ILE A 618 29.52 -19.00 10.37
C ILE A 618 30.01 -17.62 10.80
N THR A 619 30.37 -16.79 9.83
CA THR A 619 30.83 -15.43 10.07
C THR A 619 30.08 -14.45 9.18
N ASN A 620 30.29 -13.15 9.37
CA ASN A 620 29.70 -12.09 8.53
C ASN A 620 28.16 -12.14 8.43
N VAL A 621 27.47 -12.63 9.47
CA VAL A 621 26.01 -12.65 9.51
C VAL A 621 25.50 -11.20 9.46
N ARG A 622 24.85 -10.84 8.36
CA ARG A 622 24.31 -9.49 8.12
C ARG A 622 22.96 -9.61 7.46
N TYR A 623 21.99 -8.87 7.96
CA TYR A 623 20.69 -8.76 7.32
C TYR A 623 20.48 -7.32 6.81
N ALA A 624 20.25 -7.18 5.50
CA ALA A 624 20.00 -5.90 4.85
C ALA A 624 19.11 -6.10 3.62
N GLY A 625 18.13 -5.22 3.38
CA GLY A 625 17.30 -5.25 2.18
C GLY A 625 16.46 -6.53 1.99
N GLY A 626 16.16 -7.27 3.06
CA GLY A 626 15.47 -8.56 2.98
C GLY A 626 16.40 -9.74 2.67
N ILE A 627 17.71 -9.54 2.71
CA ILE A 627 18.72 -10.55 2.42
C ILE A 627 19.56 -10.81 3.66
N LEU A 628 19.63 -12.08 4.04
CA LEU A 628 20.56 -12.60 5.02
C LEU A 628 21.85 -13.03 4.31
N ASN A 629 22.91 -12.29 4.55
CA ASN A 629 24.27 -12.60 4.12
C ASN A 629 25.02 -13.27 5.26
N PHE A 630 25.81 -14.31 4.96
CA PHE A 630 26.75 -14.91 5.90
C PHE A 630 27.80 -15.71 5.15
N THR A 631 28.99 -15.81 5.73
CA THR A 631 30.06 -16.68 5.25
C THR A 631 30.02 -17.98 6.02
N MET A 632 30.17 -19.10 5.33
CA MET A 632 30.35 -20.41 5.94
C MET A 632 31.74 -20.95 5.69
N SER A 633 32.34 -21.56 6.71
CA SER A 633 33.60 -22.28 6.66
C SER A 633 33.43 -23.67 7.28
N GLN A 634 34.32 -24.61 6.96
CA GLN A 634 34.31 -25.93 7.58
C GLN A 634 34.49 -25.80 9.11
N SER A 635 33.52 -26.28 9.88
CA SER A 635 33.56 -26.31 11.35
C SER A 635 32.68 -27.44 11.88
N SER A 636 32.72 -27.71 13.19
CA SER A 636 32.14 -28.88 13.83
C SER A 636 31.03 -28.60 14.85
N ASP A 637 30.48 -27.39 14.95
CA ASP A 637 29.59 -26.98 16.05
C ASP A 637 28.09 -26.85 15.71
N CYS A 638 27.72 -26.18 14.61
CA CYS A 638 26.34 -25.85 14.23
C CYS A 638 25.70 -26.79 13.19
N ASN A 639 25.90 -28.09 13.38
CA ASN A 639 25.61 -29.10 12.35
C ASN A 639 26.27 -28.73 10.99
N LEU A 640 27.47 -28.17 11.06
CA LEU A 640 28.39 -28.04 9.94
C LEU A 640 29.24 -29.31 9.93
N SER A 641 29.39 -29.93 8.75
CA SER A 641 30.32 -31.05 8.59
C SER A 641 31.74 -30.50 8.40
N SER A 642 32.68 -30.98 9.21
CA SER A 642 34.11 -30.65 9.07
C SER A 642 34.75 -31.24 7.81
N THR A 643 34.07 -32.15 7.12
CA THR A 643 34.54 -32.79 5.87
C THR A 643 33.80 -32.32 4.62
N THR A 644 32.64 -31.67 4.75
CA THR A 644 31.80 -31.29 3.58
C THR A 644 31.05 -29.96 3.69
N GLY A 645 31.19 -29.20 4.79
CA GLY A 645 30.51 -27.90 4.95
C GLY A 645 28.99 -27.96 4.76
N ARG A 646 28.39 -29.13 5.03
CA ARG A 646 26.97 -29.40 4.78
C ARG A 646 26.10 -28.76 5.86
N ILE A 647 25.11 -27.93 5.47
CA ILE A 647 24.00 -27.53 6.34
C ILE A 647 22.80 -28.44 6.05
N GLU A 648 22.25 -29.11 7.06
CA GLU A 648 21.08 -29.99 6.91
C GLU A 648 19.81 -29.47 7.61
N ASP A 649 19.95 -28.75 8.74
CA ASP A 649 18.78 -28.24 9.49
C ASP A 649 18.33 -26.82 9.06
N PRO A 650 17.06 -26.45 9.31
CA PRO A 650 16.57 -25.10 9.05
C PRO A 650 17.30 -24.01 9.85
N ILE A 651 17.36 -22.79 9.30
CA ILE A 651 17.61 -21.55 10.04
C ILE A 651 16.27 -21.07 10.60
N LEU A 652 16.20 -20.91 11.91
CA LEU A 652 15.02 -20.36 12.57
C LEU A 652 15.17 -18.83 12.69
N VAL A 653 14.17 -18.11 12.20
CA VAL A 653 14.10 -16.65 12.23
C VAL A 653 13.15 -16.21 13.34
N GLY A 654 13.57 -15.27 14.18
CA GLY A 654 12.68 -14.67 15.18
C GLY A 654 13.11 -13.27 15.61
N THR A 655 12.51 -12.78 16.69
CA THR A 655 12.81 -11.47 17.30
C THR A 655 13.23 -11.67 18.76
N ASP A 656 14.24 -10.90 19.21
CA ASP A 656 14.72 -10.88 20.61
C ASP A 656 14.28 -9.57 21.30
N PRO A 657 13.45 -9.61 22.35
CA PRO A 657 12.95 -8.40 23.04
C PRO A 657 13.95 -7.67 23.95
N GLY A 658 15.25 -7.99 23.90
CA GLY A 658 16.26 -7.61 24.89
C GLY A 658 16.91 -6.22 24.82
N ALA A 659 16.62 -5.36 23.84
CA ALA A 659 17.14 -3.98 23.78
C ALA A 659 16.00 -2.96 23.72
N GLN A 660 15.93 -2.03 24.68
CA GLN A 660 14.94 -0.94 24.74
C GLN A 660 15.64 0.41 24.87
N PRO A 661 15.31 1.36 23.98
CA PRO A 661 14.72 2.63 24.37
C PRO A 661 13.28 2.75 23.79
N PRO A 662 12.47 3.74 24.21
CA PRO A 662 11.05 3.54 24.52
C PRO A 662 10.21 3.17 23.28
N GLN A 663 9.47 2.07 23.42
CA GLN A 663 8.50 1.59 22.44
C GLN A 663 7.22 2.46 22.42
N PRO A 664 6.82 3.01 21.25
CA PRO A 664 5.43 3.32 20.96
C PRO A 664 4.69 2.00 20.66
N GLY A 665 3.73 1.64 21.50
CA GLY A 665 3.11 0.30 21.50
C GLY A 665 2.42 -0.09 20.19
N SER A 666 2.66 -1.34 19.76
CA SER A 666 1.79 -2.05 18.82
C SER A 666 0.43 -2.29 19.46
N GLY A 667 -0.60 -1.62 18.96
CA GLY A 667 -1.92 -1.59 19.59
C GLY A 667 -2.63 -2.95 19.61
N GLY A 668 -2.68 -3.58 20.78
CA GLY A 668 -3.62 -4.69 21.01
C GLY A 668 -5.09 -4.25 20.87
N VAL A 669 -6.00 -5.20 20.66
CA VAL A 669 -7.45 -4.98 20.49
C VAL A 669 -8.20 -4.91 21.83
N CYS A 670 -9.05 -3.90 22.06
CA CYS A 670 -10.02 -3.88 23.16
C CYS A 670 -11.30 -4.58 22.71
N PHE A 671 -11.36 -5.92 22.82
CA PHE A 671 -12.41 -6.75 22.22
C PHE A 671 -13.84 -6.35 22.64
N ILE A 672 -14.09 -6.13 23.93
CA ILE A 672 -15.43 -5.76 24.44
C ILE A 672 -15.85 -4.37 23.95
N ALA A 673 -14.95 -3.39 24.02
CA ALA A 673 -15.24 -2.02 23.58
C ALA A 673 -15.40 -1.95 22.05
N THR A 674 -14.59 -2.71 21.30
CA THR A 674 -14.69 -2.82 19.83
C THR A 674 -16.01 -3.48 19.41
N ALA A 675 -16.44 -4.54 20.12
CA ALA A 675 -17.73 -5.18 19.86
C ALA A 675 -18.93 -4.28 20.20
N ALA A 676 -18.84 -3.46 21.25
CA ALA A 676 -19.91 -2.55 21.66
C ALA A 676 -20.01 -1.31 20.76
N TYR A 677 -18.88 -0.65 20.48
CA TYR A 677 -18.82 0.58 19.67
C TYR A 677 -18.69 0.32 18.17
N GLY A 678 -18.53 -0.93 17.74
CA GLY A 678 -18.58 -1.37 16.34
C GLY A 678 -17.33 -1.06 15.51
N SER A 679 -16.30 -0.44 16.09
CA SER A 679 -15.04 -0.13 15.39
C SER A 679 -13.86 -0.10 16.35
N TYR A 680 -12.72 -0.63 15.89
CA TYR A 680 -11.42 -0.54 16.57
C TYR A 680 -10.93 0.91 16.67
N ASP A 681 -11.36 1.75 15.71
CA ASP A 681 -10.98 3.15 15.58
C ASP A 681 -11.99 4.13 16.17
N HIS A 682 -13.02 3.62 16.84
CA HIS A 682 -13.96 4.47 17.55
C HIS A 682 -13.21 5.32 18.61
N PRO A 683 -13.47 6.64 18.75
CA PRO A 683 -12.71 7.53 19.64
C PRO A 683 -12.61 7.02 21.08
N TYR A 684 -13.69 6.43 21.61
CA TYR A 684 -13.71 5.87 22.96
C TYR A 684 -12.84 4.61 23.10
N VAL A 685 -12.77 3.79 22.05
CA VAL A 685 -11.90 2.61 22.00
C VAL A 685 -10.43 3.04 21.92
N LYS A 686 -10.13 4.12 21.18
CA LYS A 686 -8.79 4.73 21.12
C LYS A 686 -8.31 5.23 22.50
N TYR A 687 -9.15 5.90 23.29
CA TYR A 687 -8.76 6.35 24.65
C TYR A 687 -8.48 5.18 25.59
N LEU A 688 -9.30 4.13 25.58
CA LEU A 688 -9.09 2.94 26.41
C LEU A 688 -7.78 2.21 26.03
N ARG A 689 -7.48 2.13 24.72
CA ARG A 689 -6.23 1.56 24.21
C ARG A 689 -5.01 2.38 24.61
N ALA A 690 -5.07 3.70 24.41
CA ALA A 690 -4.00 4.60 24.81
C ALA A 690 -3.75 4.52 26.34
N PHE A 691 -4.81 4.44 27.14
CA PHE A 691 -4.68 4.27 28.59
C PHE A 691 -4.03 2.92 28.95
N ARG A 692 -4.44 1.82 28.30
CA ARG A 692 -3.78 0.52 28.45
C ARG A 692 -2.29 0.61 28.14
N ASP A 693 -1.95 1.22 27.01
CA ASP A 693 -0.57 1.26 26.51
C ASP A 693 0.32 2.15 27.37
N MET A 694 -0.20 3.29 27.84
CA MET A 694 0.57 4.26 28.62
C MET A 694 0.64 3.93 30.13
N TYR A 695 -0.36 3.24 30.68
CA TYR A 695 -0.49 3.09 32.14
C TYR A 695 -0.63 1.65 32.61
N LEU A 696 -1.24 0.75 31.84
CA LEU A 696 -1.39 -0.66 32.25
C LEU A 696 -0.17 -1.50 31.85
N LEU A 697 0.21 -1.49 30.57
CA LEU A 697 1.31 -2.31 30.03
C LEU A 697 2.68 -2.01 30.66
N PRO A 698 3.01 -0.79 31.12
CA PRO A 698 4.26 -0.55 31.83
C PRO A 698 4.36 -1.25 33.20
N SER A 699 3.22 -1.54 33.86
CA SER A 699 3.19 -2.16 35.19
C SER A 699 3.03 -3.68 35.15
N GLN A 700 3.66 -4.42 36.08
CA GLN A 700 3.50 -5.88 36.17
C GLN A 700 2.05 -6.31 36.42
N MET A 701 1.36 -5.61 37.34
CA MET A 701 -0.05 -5.88 37.64
C MET A 701 -0.96 -5.57 36.45
N GLY A 702 -0.69 -4.47 35.73
CA GLY A 702 -1.45 -4.12 34.53
C GLY A 702 -1.23 -5.11 33.38
N ARG A 703 -0.02 -5.66 33.21
CA ARG A 703 0.21 -6.74 32.24
C ARG A 703 -0.54 -8.02 32.59
N ALA A 704 -0.59 -8.41 33.87
CA ALA A 704 -1.38 -9.55 34.32
C ALA A 704 -2.88 -9.37 34.05
N PHE A 705 -3.41 -8.17 34.34
CA PHE A 705 -4.79 -7.81 34.03
C PHE A 705 -5.08 -7.82 32.52
N VAL A 706 -4.18 -7.26 31.71
CA VAL A 706 -4.32 -7.25 30.25
C VAL A 706 -4.28 -8.68 29.72
N SER A 707 -3.37 -9.54 30.18
CA SER A 707 -3.36 -10.95 29.77
C SER A 707 -4.70 -11.64 30.03
N TRP A 708 -5.20 -11.54 31.26
CA TRP A 708 -6.52 -12.11 31.62
C TRP A 708 -7.66 -11.53 30.76
N TYR A 709 -7.65 -10.22 30.52
CA TYR A 709 -8.63 -9.59 29.64
C TYR A 709 -8.56 -10.20 28.23
N TYR A 710 -7.38 -10.43 27.66
CA TYR A 710 -7.23 -10.97 26.31
C TYR A 710 -7.65 -12.44 26.21
N ASP A 711 -7.50 -13.20 27.30
CA ASP A 711 -7.93 -14.60 27.34
C ASP A 711 -9.46 -14.73 27.43
N VAL A 712 -10.13 -13.85 28.19
CA VAL A 712 -11.57 -13.96 28.48
C VAL A 712 -12.44 -13.14 27.51
N SER A 713 -11.97 -11.94 27.13
CA SER A 713 -12.78 -10.97 26.40
C SER A 713 -13.21 -11.35 24.97
N PRO A 714 -12.50 -12.20 24.18
CA PRO A 714 -12.96 -12.56 22.83
C PRO A 714 -14.27 -13.36 22.81
N ALA A 715 -14.49 -14.24 23.79
CA ALA A 715 -15.76 -14.97 23.92
C ALA A 715 -16.90 -14.05 24.33
N VAL A 716 -16.64 -13.17 25.30
CA VAL A 716 -17.60 -12.15 25.79
C VAL A 716 -17.94 -11.15 24.68
N ALA A 717 -16.96 -10.71 23.89
CA ALA A 717 -17.12 -9.79 22.79
C ALA A 717 -17.98 -10.37 21.65
N ARG A 718 -17.84 -11.68 21.35
CA ARG A 718 -18.71 -12.37 20.38
C ARG A 718 -20.17 -12.40 20.86
N PHE A 719 -20.40 -12.61 22.15
CA PHE A 719 -21.75 -12.58 22.73
C PHE A 719 -22.38 -11.19 22.68
N ILE A 720 -21.62 -10.14 23.02
CA ILE A 720 -22.05 -8.73 22.95
C ILE A 720 -22.28 -8.29 21.49
N GLY A 721 -21.41 -8.70 20.58
CA GLY A 721 -21.43 -8.35 19.16
C GLY A 721 -22.74 -8.71 18.45
N ASN A 722 -23.44 -9.76 18.91
CA ASN A 722 -24.65 -10.29 18.31
C ASN A 722 -25.94 -9.76 18.96
N ASN A 723 -25.87 -8.89 19.99
CA ASN A 723 -27.05 -8.40 20.71
C ASN A 723 -27.07 -6.86 20.80
N PRO A 724 -27.96 -6.17 20.06
CA PRO A 724 -28.04 -4.70 20.04
C PRO A 724 -28.31 -4.06 21.41
N VAL A 725 -29.14 -4.68 22.25
CA VAL A 725 -29.47 -4.16 23.59
C VAL A 725 -28.26 -4.25 24.52
N LEU A 726 -27.52 -5.36 24.44
CA LEU A 726 -26.31 -5.55 25.23
C LEU A 726 -25.19 -4.60 24.80
N LYS A 727 -25.08 -4.27 23.51
CA LYS A 727 -24.15 -3.23 23.04
C LYS A 727 -24.41 -1.89 23.71
N GLU A 728 -25.66 -1.42 23.72
CA GLU A 728 -26.01 -0.13 24.34
C GLU A 728 -25.74 -0.13 25.85
N ALA A 729 -26.08 -1.21 26.55
CA ALA A 729 -25.74 -1.36 27.98
C ALA A 729 -24.22 -1.31 28.22
N VAL A 730 -23.43 -2.00 27.40
CA VAL A 730 -21.97 -2.02 27.50
C VAL A 730 -21.38 -0.64 27.18
N LYS A 731 -21.88 0.07 26.16
CA LYS A 731 -21.46 1.44 25.85
C LYS A 731 -21.64 2.37 27.05
N ILE A 732 -22.79 2.32 27.73
CA ILE A 732 -23.07 3.15 28.90
C ILE A 732 -22.13 2.79 30.06
N SER A 733 -21.94 1.50 30.32
CA SER A 733 -21.06 1.02 31.40
C SER A 733 -19.60 1.42 31.23
N LEU A 734 -19.12 1.58 29.99
CA LEU A 734 -17.75 1.96 29.69
C LEU A 734 -17.49 3.48 29.77
N LEU A 735 -18.52 4.32 29.79
CA LEU A 735 -18.36 5.79 29.79
C LEU A 735 -17.47 6.33 30.93
N PRO A 736 -17.57 5.86 32.19
CA PRO A 736 -16.67 6.32 33.25
C PRO A 736 -15.21 5.97 32.97
N ALA A 737 -14.95 4.75 32.50
CA ALA A 737 -13.60 4.30 32.14
C ALA A 737 -13.04 5.07 30.94
N VAL A 738 -13.88 5.36 29.95
CA VAL A 738 -13.53 6.19 28.78
C VAL A 738 -13.21 7.62 29.21
N GLY A 739 -14.03 8.22 30.08
CA GLY A 739 -13.82 9.57 30.61
C GLY A 739 -12.51 9.67 31.38
N PHE A 740 -12.27 8.73 32.30
CA PHE A 740 -11.01 8.64 33.03
C PHE A 740 -9.81 8.47 32.09
N SER A 741 -9.90 7.53 31.15
CA SER A 741 -8.84 7.25 30.18
C SER A 741 -8.52 8.45 29.31
N ARG A 742 -9.54 9.19 28.86
CA ARG A 742 -9.35 10.43 28.09
C ARG A 742 -8.59 11.48 28.90
N ILE A 743 -9.00 11.74 30.14
CA ILE A 743 -8.32 12.75 30.98
C ILE A 743 -6.89 12.30 31.31
N ALA A 744 -6.69 11.02 31.62
CA ALA A 744 -5.39 10.47 31.96
C ALA A 744 -4.41 10.57 30.77
N VAL A 745 -4.84 10.19 29.57
CA VAL A 745 -4.02 10.25 28.35
C VAL A 745 -3.74 11.69 27.92
N THR A 746 -4.69 12.61 28.12
CA THR A 746 -4.57 14.00 27.64
C THR A 746 -3.82 14.90 28.61
N TYR A 747 -4.05 14.74 29.93
CA TYR A 747 -3.59 15.66 30.97
C TYR A 747 -2.75 14.99 32.07
N GLY A 748 -2.47 13.70 31.93
CA GLY A 748 -1.70 12.90 32.89
C GLY A 748 -2.57 12.17 33.93
N PHE A 749 -2.06 11.04 34.40
CA PHE A 749 -2.76 10.12 35.31
C PHE A 749 -3.19 10.78 36.63
N TRP A 750 -2.30 11.54 37.28
CA TRP A 750 -2.59 12.17 38.57
C TRP A 750 -3.68 13.24 38.47
N THR A 751 -3.74 13.96 37.35
CA THR A 751 -4.80 14.92 37.04
C THR A 751 -6.15 14.21 36.92
N ALA A 752 -6.21 13.10 36.19
CA ALA A 752 -7.41 12.27 36.09
C ALA A 752 -7.83 11.69 37.45
N PHE A 753 -6.88 11.22 38.24
CA PHE A 753 -7.12 10.67 39.57
C PHE A 753 -7.71 11.73 40.52
N LEU A 754 -7.08 12.90 40.63
CA LEU A 754 -7.53 13.99 41.50
C LEU A 754 -8.91 14.51 41.09
N LEU A 755 -9.18 14.69 39.79
CA LEU A 755 -10.49 15.10 39.31
C LEU A 755 -11.57 14.05 39.59
N THR A 756 -11.23 12.77 39.50
CA THR A 756 -12.16 11.68 39.81
C THR A 756 -12.47 11.65 41.31
N VAL A 757 -11.46 11.77 42.17
CA VAL A 757 -11.64 11.85 43.63
C VAL A 757 -12.47 13.07 44.01
N LEU A 758 -12.17 14.24 43.45
CA LEU A 758 -12.93 15.47 43.69
C LEU A 758 -14.40 15.31 43.29
N THR A 759 -14.66 14.70 42.13
CA THR A 759 -16.02 14.44 41.65
C THR A 759 -16.78 13.49 42.59
N ILE A 760 -16.13 12.43 43.07
CA ILE A 760 -16.71 11.48 44.03
C ILE A 760 -17.02 12.18 45.35
N VAL A 761 -16.09 13.00 45.87
CA VAL A 761 -16.29 13.77 47.11
C VAL A 761 -17.46 14.74 46.97
N LEU A 762 -17.56 15.46 45.85
CA LEU A 762 -18.68 16.37 45.57
C LEU A 762 -20.01 15.61 45.50
N LEU A 763 -20.05 14.45 44.84
CA LEU A 763 -21.25 13.61 44.75
C LEU A 763 -21.68 13.09 46.12
N ILE A 764 -20.74 12.57 46.92
CA ILE A 764 -21.02 12.11 48.30
C ILE A 764 -21.52 13.28 49.14
N THR A 765 -20.89 14.45 49.03
CA THR A 765 -21.30 15.65 49.76
C THR A 765 -22.69 16.10 49.36
N ALA A 766 -23.02 16.09 48.07
CA ALA A 766 -24.35 16.40 47.57
C ALA A 766 -25.40 15.40 48.07
N VAL A 767 -25.10 14.10 48.06
CA VAL A 767 -26.00 13.05 48.59
C VAL A 767 -26.20 13.22 50.10
N VAL A 768 -25.16 13.49 50.87
CA VAL A 768 -25.25 13.73 52.33
C VAL A 768 -26.05 15.01 52.61
N GLN A 769 -25.86 16.06 51.83
CA GLN A 769 -26.65 17.30 51.96
C GLN A 769 -28.13 17.08 51.59
N LEU A 770 -28.41 16.32 50.53
CA LEU A 770 -29.76 15.93 50.15
C LEU A 770 -30.42 15.07 51.23
N GLN A 771 -29.70 14.09 51.79
CA GLN A 771 -30.18 13.30 52.93
C GLN A 771 -30.46 14.17 54.15
N ARG A 772 -29.56 15.10 54.51
CA ARG A 772 -29.77 16.04 55.63
C ARG A 772 -30.94 16.98 55.39
N PHE A 773 -31.13 17.45 54.16
CA PHE A 773 -32.28 18.27 53.76
C PHE A 773 -33.59 17.50 53.88
N TRP A 774 -33.63 16.25 53.41
CA TRP A 774 -34.79 15.38 53.55
C TRP A 774 -35.08 15.02 55.02
N ILE A 775 -34.06 14.72 55.83
CA ILE A 775 -34.23 14.45 57.27
C ILE A 775 -34.74 15.69 58.03
N LYS A 776 -34.30 16.91 57.67
CA LYS A 776 -34.83 18.17 58.22
C LYS A 776 -36.25 18.52 57.78
N LYS A 777 -36.75 17.90 56.71
CA LYS A 777 -38.10 18.14 56.18
C LYS A 777 -39.11 17.11 56.69
N VAL A 778 -38.62 15.98 57.22
CA VAL A 778 -39.41 14.86 57.78
C VAL A 778 -39.44 14.88 59.31
N ARG A 779 -38.51 15.59 59.97
CA ARG A 779 -38.68 16.12 61.33
C ARG A 779 -39.36 17.47 61.28
#